data_AF-A0A2D9CJ43-F1
#
_entry.id   AF-A0A2D9CJ43-F1
#
_cell.length_a   1.000
_cell.length_b   1.000
_cell.length_c   1.000
_cell.angle_alpha   90.00
_cell.angle_beta   90.00
_cell.angle_gamma   90.00
#
_symmetry.space_group_name_H-M   'P 1'
#
loop_
_entity.id
_entity.type
_entity.pdbx_description
1 polymer ?
#
loop_
_entity_poly.entity_id
_entity_poly.type
_entity_poly.pdbx_seq_one_letter_code
_entity_poly.pdbx_strand_id
1 'polypeptide(L)'
;QDRILPAIKARLDSLGVDVAAQRTAFDKLADLMHAQGGVIRPYFKLSRGGDFRLAYSAPDPLRDDNGIERFAEFYHSEKDMMQAEQNVRKYLADIGQKDLQGDIETGKRDSDRKYGSAPESSFVFAVLQELNFAGVDQQTTDRIIDLSLDAIPERSFMQSFRSRKERSDGNRGILGALGDRTPSGMPGMDVDLANMFQDNFRGIEKQLVQLEFGAKIQKWRNRLDVDRYKKRLDTADIAEKMDQIAAFAQSPSIARWSQIATSLGFGFTMGANVSSALNIMFDMPMAVAPYLAGEYGTRKSTKALGVANRFFMGSPSTKMVTVMNENGVLETVEVKQRAHNKGYENYNFDDPNLAADIRRLKTLVEKAGARGMFNQSIDQEHVDLSETRDFITKISEVSGFLVHHGERYSRQITLVASYNLELDKLTGGKREPTQAEMDAAADKAMATAELTLGSTASAGRPVWAQGPVGNVAFLFKRFAVSRYYFMAHLLDQSLAGASPETRKIARYQLGYFMASTAALAGVGGMPLMGAASAIYNAFADDDEDDFEAVMTKTLGSTIYDGLANEILGVDIASRVSMNSLLYRSPFIEKEQPAIYTLFEQLGGPVVGIYLSADRSYGLFSDGEIRRAIEAASPALLRNIIKAERFATEGANTLRGDPIVDDLNPYNAFMQAIGFAPAAYIENLGINSNERRKQNAVDTERRRLLRRHNMALAEGDNEARQQAREDIREFNNELPADFQESRIDGSTLARSYSGFETTTGNMINGITYTDAMRRSREDYN
;
A
#
# COMPACT_ATOMS: atom_id res chain seq x y z
N GLN A 1 -13.34 -31.58 0.03
CA GLN A 1 -12.80 -32.58 0.96
C GLN A 1 -11.65 -33.38 0.34
N ASP A 2 -11.82 -33.85 -0.90
CA ASP A 2 -10.81 -34.62 -1.65
C ASP A 2 -9.45 -33.93 -1.81
N ARG A 3 -9.41 -32.60 -1.64
CA ARG A 3 -8.18 -31.80 -1.71
C ARG A 3 -7.38 -31.76 -0.39
N ILE A 4 -7.98 -32.08 0.76
CA ILE A 4 -7.39 -31.84 2.09
C ILE A 4 -6.29 -32.84 2.41
N LEU A 5 -6.60 -34.14 2.37
CA LEU A 5 -5.61 -35.19 2.64
C LEU A 5 -4.42 -35.11 1.67
N PRO A 6 -4.62 -34.90 0.34
CA PRO A 6 -3.50 -34.67 -0.57
C PRO A 6 -2.67 -33.43 -0.23
N ALA A 7 -3.28 -32.32 0.16
CA ALA A 7 -2.55 -31.10 0.53
C ALA A 7 -1.70 -31.29 1.80
N ILE A 8 -2.25 -31.97 2.81
CA ILE A 8 -1.52 -32.28 4.05
C ILE A 8 -0.35 -33.23 3.77
N LYS A 9 -0.59 -34.29 2.99
CA LYS A 9 0.46 -35.21 2.55
C LYS A 9 1.58 -34.47 1.82
N ALA A 10 1.22 -33.67 0.83
CA ALA A 10 2.19 -32.87 0.07
C ALA A 10 3.01 -31.94 0.97
N ARG A 11 2.39 -31.38 2.01
CA ARG A 11 3.08 -30.54 2.99
C ARG A 11 4.05 -31.35 3.84
N LEU A 12 3.64 -32.49 4.40
CA LEU A 12 4.51 -33.37 5.17
C LEU A 12 5.73 -33.85 4.35
N ASP A 13 5.50 -34.25 3.09
CA ASP A 13 6.56 -34.63 2.15
C ASP A 13 7.58 -33.51 1.94
N SER A 14 7.16 -32.25 2.04
CA SER A 14 8.01 -31.08 1.77
C SER A 14 8.92 -30.70 2.94
N LEU A 15 8.65 -31.19 4.16
CA LEU A 15 9.37 -30.79 5.38
C LEU A 15 10.77 -31.42 5.54
N GLY A 16 11.14 -32.37 4.67
CA GLY A 16 12.45 -33.04 4.74
C GLY A 16 12.64 -33.91 6.00
N VAL A 17 11.54 -34.33 6.62
CA VAL A 17 11.50 -35.23 7.78
C VAL A 17 11.63 -36.68 7.32
N ASP A 18 12.08 -37.58 8.20
CA ASP A 18 12.16 -39.02 7.92
C ASP A 18 10.82 -39.61 7.45
N VAL A 19 10.90 -40.57 6.51
CA VAL A 19 9.73 -41.16 5.83
C VAL A 19 8.83 -41.91 6.80
N ALA A 20 9.38 -42.54 7.84
CA ALA A 20 8.59 -43.26 8.85
C ALA A 20 7.80 -42.30 9.74
N ALA A 21 8.40 -41.17 10.12
CA ALA A 21 7.74 -40.11 10.88
C ALA A 21 6.63 -39.41 10.06
N GLN A 22 6.88 -39.16 8.76
CA GLN A 22 5.87 -38.61 7.84
C GLN A 22 4.64 -39.52 7.71
N ARG A 23 4.88 -40.82 7.51
CA ARG A 23 3.81 -41.82 7.39
C ARG A 23 2.99 -41.93 8.67
N THR A 24 3.66 -41.99 9.82
CA THR A 24 3.00 -42.05 11.14
C THR A 24 2.15 -40.81 11.38
N ALA A 25 2.65 -39.61 11.06
CA ALA A 25 1.91 -38.37 11.20
C ALA A 25 0.69 -38.30 10.25
N PHE A 26 0.85 -38.75 9.01
CA PHE A 26 -0.23 -38.78 8.02
C PHE A 26 -1.32 -39.78 8.40
N ASP A 27 -0.95 -41.02 8.74
CA ASP A 27 -1.89 -42.08 9.10
C ASP A 27 -2.71 -41.67 10.34
N LYS A 28 -2.04 -41.12 11.37
CA LYS A 28 -2.71 -40.58 12.57
C LYS A 28 -3.71 -39.45 12.24
N LEU A 29 -3.36 -38.56 11.32
CA LEU A 29 -4.22 -37.43 10.94
C LEU A 29 -5.40 -37.88 10.06
N ALA A 30 -5.19 -38.86 9.18
CA ALA A 30 -6.24 -39.46 8.37
C ALA A 30 -7.27 -40.21 9.23
N ASP A 31 -6.81 -41.02 10.20
CA ASP A 31 -7.67 -41.75 11.12
C ASP A 31 -8.60 -40.82 11.91
N LEU A 32 -8.09 -39.65 12.33
CA LEU A 32 -8.88 -38.63 13.03
C LEU A 32 -9.93 -37.96 12.15
N MET A 33 -9.59 -37.66 10.89
CA MET A 33 -10.56 -37.13 9.92
C MET A 33 -11.68 -38.14 9.65
N HIS A 34 -11.36 -39.44 9.62
CA HIS A 34 -12.34 -40.50 9.51
C HIS A 34 -13.19 -40.66 10.78
N ALA A 35 -12.59 -40.58 11.97
CA ALA A 35 -13.28 -40.71 13.26
C ALA A 35 -14.30 -39.60 13.52
N GLN A 36 -14.04 -38.37 13.05
CA GLN A 36 -15.01 -37.25 13.15
C GLN A 36 -16.09 -37.27 12.06
N GLY A 37 -16.28 -38.40 11.38
CA GLY A 37 -17.36 -38.61 10.42
C GLY A 37 -17.02 -38.20 8.99
N GLY A 38 -15.74 -37.95 8.69
CA GLY A 38 -15.21 -37.88 7.33
C GLY A 38 -15.97 -36.95 6.40
N VAL A 39 -16.61 -35.88 6.91
CA VAL A 39 -17.31 -34.87 6.11
C VAL A 39 -17.14 -33.54 6.84
N ILE A 40 -16.52 -32.55 6.19
CA ILE A 40 -16.64 -31.15 6.64
C ILE A 40 -18.07 -30.76 6.34
N ARG A 41 -18.97 -30.99 7.30
CA ARG A 41 -20.35 -30.52 7.17
C ARG A 41 -20.30 -29.00 7.16
N PRO A 42 -20.97 -28.31 6.23
CA PRO A 42 -21.10 -26.84 6.28
C PRO A 42 -21.62 -26.46 7.67
N TYR A 43 -20.76 -25.92 8.52
CA TYR A 43 -21.05 -25.70 9.94
C TYR A 43 -20.90 -24.22 10.27
N PHE A 44 -21.80 -23.73 11.13
CA PHE A 44 -21.62 -22.44 11.77
C PHE A 44 -20.45 -22.57 12.75
N LYS A 45 -19.39 -21.82 12.47
CA LYS A 45 -18.22 -21.76 13.33
C LYS A 45 -18.61 -21.13 14.66
N LEU A 46 -18.35 -21.84 15.76
CA LEU A 46 -18.39 -21.27 17.12
C LEU A 46 -17.18 -20.33 17.30
N SER A 47 -17.14 -19.24 16.55
CA SER A 47 -16.06 -18.26 16.58
C SER A 47 -16.19 -17.35 17.79
N ARG A 48 -15.05 -17.01 18.36
CA ARG A 48 -14.90 -15.97 19.38
C ARG A 48 -13.93 -14.94 18.82
N GLY A 49 -14.40 -13.72 18.57
CA GLY A 49 -13.62 -12.66 17.92
C GLY A 49 -13.08 -11.65 18.94
N GLY A 50 -11.81 -11.25 18.81
CA GLY A 50 -11.22 -10.22 19.67
C GLY A 50 -9.91 -10.60 20.35
N ASP A 51 -9.19 -9.58 20.82
CA ASP A 51 -7.90 -9.70 21.49
C ASP A 51 -8.03 -9.78 23.02
N PHE A 52 -9.19 -9.43 23.57
CA PHE A 52 -9.47 -9.41 25.01
C PHE A 52 -10.38 -10.59 25.38
N ARG A 53 -9.97 -11.43 26.32
CA ARG A 53 -10.68 -12.63 26.79
C ARG A 53 -11.35 -12.35 28.13
N LEU A 54 -12.59 -12.80 28.26
CA LEU A 54 -13.35 -12.90 29.51
C LEU A 54 -13.77 -14.37 29.69
N ALA A 55 -13.40 -15.00 30.80
CA ALA A 55 -13.86 -16.35 31.13
C ALA A 55 -14.48 -16.37 32.52
N TYR A 56 -15.60 -17.07 32.68
CA TYR A 56 -16.37 -17.10 33.92
C TYR A 56 -17.25 -18.34 34.01
N SER A 57 -17.68 -18.69 35.22
CA SER A 57 -18.63 -19.77 35.47
C SER A 57 -19.99 -19.19 35.82
N ALA A 58 -21.06 -19.67 35.19
CA ALA A 58 -22.42 -19.21 35.45
C ALA A 58 -23.46 -20.27 35.03
N PRO A 59 -24.69 -20.22 35.57
CA PRO A 59 -25.79 -21.02 35.04
C PRO A 59 -26.09 -20.66 33.58
N ASP A 60 -26.36 -21.67 32.75
CA ASP A 60 -26.74 -21.44 31.35
C ASP A 60 -28.14 -20.79 31.28
N PRO A 61 -28.29 -19.58 30.70
CA PRO A 61 -29.59 -18.91 30.55
C PRO A 61 -30.61 -19.67 29.71
N LEU A 62 -30.20 -20.71 28.97
CA LEU A 62 -31.06 -21.52 28.10
C LEU A 62 -31.39 -22.91 28.67
N ARG A 63 -30.94 -23.23 29.90
CA ARG A 63 -31.26 -24.49 30.57
C ARG A 63 -32.08 -24.26 31.83
N ASP A 64 -33.07 -25.11 32.03
CA ASP A 64 -33.94 -25.07 33.21
C ASP A 64 -33.35 -25.79 34.44
N ASP A 65 -32.19 -26.44 34.30
CA ASP A 65 -31.56 -27.25 35.36
C ASP A 65 -30.55 -26.49 36.22
N ASN A 66 -30.35 -25.19 35.98
CA ASN A 66 -29.39 -24.33 36.68
C ASN A 66 -27.96 -24.91 36.77
N GLY A 67 -27.57 -25.76 35.80
CA GLY A 67 -26.22 -26.31 35.73
C GLY A 67 -25.18 -25.21 35.55
N ILE A 68 -24.13 -25.20 36.37
CA ILE A 68 -23.02 -24.25 36.25
C ILE A 68 -22.14 -24.66 35.08
N GLU A 69 -22.01 -23.79 34.08
CA GLU A 69 -21.16 -23.99 32.92
C GLU A 69 -20.09 -22.89 32.82
N ARG A 70 -18.98 -23.19 32.15
CA ARG A 70 -17.88 -22.24 31.95
C ARG A 70 -18.01 -21.55 30.60
N PHE A 71 -18.21 -20.24 30.63
CA PHE A 71 -18.23 -19.36 29.47
C PHE A 71 -16.83 -18.82 29.19
N ALA A 72 -16.50 -18.69 27.91
CA ALA A 72 -15.35 -17.89 27.49
C ALA A 72 -15.75 -17.04 26.27
N GLU A 73 -15.64 -15.74 26.44
CA GLU A 73 -16.03 -14.69 25.49
C GLU A 73 -14.82 -13.85 25.12
N PHE A 74 -14.83 -13.29 23.90
CA PHE A 74 -13.75 -12.46 23.41
C PHE A 74 -14.31 -11.15 22.86
N TYR A 75 -13.53 -10.06 22.99
CA TYR A 75 -13.90 -8.72 22.59
C TYR A 75 -12.76 -8.00 21.87
N HIS A 76 -13.11 -7.14 20.93
CA HIS A 76 -12.15 -6.32 20.18
C HIS A 76 -11.60 -5.14 20.99
N SER A 77 -12.34 -4.68 22.00
CA SER A 77 -11.91 -3.60 22.88
C SER A 77 -11.92 -4.03 24.35
N GLU A 78 -10.97 -3.49 25.12
CA GLU A 78 -10.91 -3.66 26.57
C GLU A 78 -12.17 -3.14 27.25
N LYS A 79 -12.72 -2.03 26.73
CA LYS A 79 -13.94 -1.41 27.24
C LYS A 79 -15.14 -2.35 27.14
N ASP A 80 -15.31 -3.03 26.01
CA ASP A 80 -16.43 -3.96 25.82
C ASP A 80 -16.28 -5.19 26.72
N MET A 81 -15.04 -5.69 26.91
CA MET A 81 -14.74 -6.76 27.86
C MET A 81 -15.08 -6.35 29.29
N MET A 82 -14.69 -5.15 29.72
CA MET A 82 -15.01 -4.64 31.06
C MET A 82 -16.51 -4.46 31.26
N GLN A 83 -17.24 -3.99 30.24
CA GLN A 83 -18.69 -3.87 30.30
C GLN A 83 -19.36 -5.24 30.41
N ALA A 84 -18.91 -6.22 29.63
CA ALA A 84 -19.39 -7.58 29.73
C ALA A 84 -19.09 -8.22 31.10
N GLU A 85 -17.90 -7.97 31.66
CA GLU A 85 -17.55 -8.40 33.01
C GLU A 85 -18.53 -7.86 34.04
N GLN A 86 -18.87 -6.56 33.96
CA GLN A 86 -19.85 -5.94 34.84
C GLN A 86 -21.24 -6.57 34.68
N ASN A 87 -21.66 -6.88 33.45
CA ASN A 87 -22.93 -7.57 33.20
C ASN A 87 -22.96 -8.96 33.85
N VAL A 88 -21.88 -9.73 33.72
CA VAL A 88 -21.75 -11.06 34.35
C VAL A 88 -21.79 -10.94 35.88
N ARG A 89 -21.05 -9.99 36.47
CA ARG A 89 -21.07 -9.75 37.92
C ARG A 89 -22.46 -9.38 38.41
N LYS A 90 -23.18 -8.54 37.67
CA LYS A 90 -24.57 -8.16 37.97
C LYS A 90 -25.49 -9.38 37.87
N TYR A 91 -25.41 -10.15 36.78
CA TYR A 91 -26.19 -11.37 36.60
C TYR A 91 -25.99 -12.35 37.76
N LEU A 92 -24.73 -12.67 38.11
CA LEU A 92 -24.40 -13.57 39.22
C LEU A 92 -24.90 -13.06 40.57
N ALA A 93 -24.90 -11.73 40.78
CA ALA A 93 -25.46 -11.13 41.99
C ALA A 93 -26.99 -11.24 42.04
N ASP A 94 -27.67 -11.04 40.92
CA ASP A 94 -29.12 -11.07 40.79
C ASP A 94 -29.68 -12.49 41.02
N ILE A 95 -28.95 -13.52 40.60
CA ILE A 95 -29.31 -14.94 40.83
C ILE A 95 -28.79 -15.51 42.17
N GLY A 96 -28.16 -14.69 43.01
CA GLY A 96 -27.67 -15.10 44.33
C GLY A 96 -26.39 -15.96 44.34
N GLN A 97 -25.67 -16.06 43.22
CA GLN A 97 -24.40 -16.80 43.10
C GLN A 97 -23.18 -15.88 43.15
N LYS A 98 -23.06 -15.08 44.21
CA LYS A 98 -21.95 -14.10 44.36
C LYS A 98 -20.58 -14.77 44.49
N ASP A 99 -20.52 -16.00 44.99
CA ASP A 99 -19.26 -16.73 45.19
C ASP A 99 -18.52 -17.01 43.87
N LEU A 100 -19.25 -17.14 42.76
CA LEU A 100 -18.66 -17.33 41.42
C LEU A 100 -18.04 -16.07 40.82
N GLN A 101 -18.23 -14.90 41.44
CA GLN A 101 -17.59 -13.66 40.97
C GLN A 101 -16.07 -13.65 41.14
N GLY A 102 -15.54 -14.54 41.99
CA GLY A 102 -14.09 -14.76 42.17
C GLY A 102 -13.45 -15.56 41.04
N ASP A 103 -14.25 -16.30 40.27
CA ASP A 103 -13.77 -17.18 39.18
C ASP A 103 -13.75 -16.47 37.81
N ILE A 104 -13.98 -15.16 37.81
CA ILE A 104 -13.94 -14.33 36.60
C ILE A 104 -12.48 -14.03 36.24
N GLU A 105 -12.04 -14.54 35.10
CA GLU A 105 -10.71 -14.32 34.53
C GLU A 105 -10.80 -13.36 33.34
N THR A 106 -9.94 -12.33 33.33
CA THR A 106 -9.74 -11.45 32.18
C THR A 106 -8.30 -11.55 31.68
N GLY A 107 -8.08 -11.30 30.38
CA GLY A 107 -6.72 -11.35 29.83
C GLY A 107 -6.63 -10.90 28.38
N LYS A 108 -5.39 -10.63 27.93
CA LYS A 108 -5.10 -10.28 26.53
C LYS A 108 -4.51 -11.49 25.81
N ARG A 109 -5.00 -11.78 24.60
CA ARG A 109 -4.47 -12.80 23.73
C ARG A 109 -3.12 -12.32 23.17
N ASP A 110 -2.06 -13.05 23.52
CA ASP A 110 -0.69 -12.62 23.24
C ASP A 110 -0.34 -12.69 21.74
N SER A 111 0.15 -11.58 21.18
CA SER A 111 0.35 -11.40 19.73
C SER A 111 1.70 -11.91 19.20
N ASP A 112 2.63 -12.28 20.09
CA ASP A 112 4.04 -12.51 19.74
C ASP A 112 4.51 -13.97 19.88
N ARG A 113 3.63 -14.93 19.58
CA ARG A 113 4.05 -16.34 19.52
C ARG A 113 4.74 -16.61 18.18
N LYS A 114 6.07 -16.74 18.22
CA LYS A 114 6.88 -17.25 17.11
C LYS A 114 6.52 -18.71 16.85
N TYR A 115 5.58 -18.97 15.95
CA TYR A 115 5.22 -20.30 15.43
C TYR A 115 6.28 -20.85 14.45
N GLY A 116 7.55 -20.44 14.60
CA GLY A 116 8.65 -20.82 13.69
C GLY A 116 8.97 -22.32 13.71
N SER A 117 8.58 -22.98 14.80
CA SER A 117 8.17 -24.37 14.80
C SER A 117 6.65 -24.33 14.91
N ALA A 118 5.94 -24.90 13.93
CA ALA A 118 4.54 -25.24 14.18
C ALA A 118 4.51 -25.93 15.55
N PRO A 119 3.61 -25.56 16.50
CA PRO A 119 3.36 -26.45 17.61
C PRO A 119 3.06 -27.76 16.92
N GLU A 120 3.91 -28.78 17.16
CA GLU A 120 3.83 -29.98 16.34
C GLU A 120 2.36 -30.34 16.32
N SER A 121 1.79 -30.55 15.14
CA SER A 121 0.47 -31.18 15.04
C SER A 121 0.47 -32.57 15.68
N SER A 122 1.57 -32.97 16.32
CA SER A 122 1.68 -34.03 17.31
C SER A 122 1.48 -33.55 18.76
N PHE A 123 1.78 -32.33 19.20
CA PHE A 123 1.84 -31.96 20.62
C PHE A 123 0.45 -31.96 21.28
N VAL A 124 -0.50 -31.20 20.73
CA VAL A 124 -1.90 -31.25 21.20
C VAL A 124 -2.42 -32.67 21.06
N PHE A 125 -2.08 -33.38 19.97
CA PHE A 125 -2.56 -34.72 19.69
C PHE A 125 -1.91 -35.84 20.53
N ALA A 126 -0.68 -35.66 20.98
CA ALA A 126 0.09 -36.55 21.84
C ALA A 126 -0.38 -36.39 23.27
N VAL A 127 -0.69 -35.15 23.69
CA VAL A 127 -1.40 -34.89 24.94
C VAL A 127 -2.77 -35.57 24.91
N LEU A 128 -3.54 -35.47 23.81
CA LEU A 128 -4.84 -36.15 23.70
C LEU A 128 -4.75 -37.68 23.70
N GLN A 129 -3.70 -38.24 23.10
CA GLN A 129 -3.48 -39.68 23.07
C GLN A 129 -3.01 -40.19 24.45
N GLU A 130 -2.10 -39.47 25.11
CA GLU A 130 -1.66 -39.78 26.48
C GLU A 130 -2.81 -39.68 27.49
N LEU A 131 -3.69 -38.68 27.38
CA LEU A 131 -4.85 -38.54 28.26
C LEU A 131 -5.87 -39.68 28.07
N ASN A 132 -6.14 -40.07 26.82
CA ASN A 132 -6.98 -41.24 26.53
C ASN A 132 -6.34 -42.56 27.00
N PHE A 133 -5.02 -42.70 26.86
CA PHE A 133 -4.29 -43.89 27.29
C PHE A 133 -4.17 -44.00 28.82
N ALA A 134 -4.13 -42.86 29.51
CA ALA A 134 -4.09 -42.75 30.97
C ALA A 134 -5.46 -42.91 31.64
N GLY A 135 -6.53 -43.17 30.88
CA GLY A 135 -7.89 -43.34 31.42
C GLY A 135 -8.45 -42.07 32.06
N VAL A 136 -7.97 -40.89 31.64
CA VAL A 136 -8.51 -39.61 32.07
C VAL A 136 -9.94 -39.48 31.58
N ASP A 137 -10.81 -38.94 32.43
CA ASP A 137 -12.22 -38.80 32.10
C ASP A 137 -12.41 -37.97 30.80
N GLN A 138 -13.49 -38.27 30.08
CA GLN A 138 -13.78 -37.64 28.78
C GLN A 138 -13.98 -36.12 28.91
N GLN A 139 -14.45 -35.63 30.07
CA GLN A 139 -14.69 -34.21 30.36
C GLN A 139 -13.38 -33.42 30.50
N THR A 140 -12.36 -34.00 31.14
CA THR A 140 -11.04 -33.41 31.31
C THR A 140 -10.28 -33.43 29.98
N THR A 141 -10.45 -34.49 29.19
CA THR A 141 -9.91 -34.56 27.82
C THR A 141 -10.50 -33.46 26.93
N ASP A 142 -11.83 -33.31 26.91
CA ASP A 142 -12.52 -32.27 26.14
C ASP A 142 -12.10 -30.85 26.58
N ARG A 143 -11.91 -30.60 27.88
CA ARG A 143 -11.39 -29.32 28.39
C ARG A 143 -9.99 -29.00 27.88
N ILE A 144 -9.12 -30.00 27.79
CA ILE A 144 -7.76 -29.83 27.29
C ILE A 144 -7.75 -29.62 25.77
N ILE A 145 -8.67 -30.26 25.03
CA ILE A 145 -8.93 -29.96 23.61
C ILE A 145 -9.34 -28.50 23.45
N ASP A 146 -10.35 -28.05 24.20
CA ASP A 146 -10.90 -26.71 24.10
C ASP A 146 -9.85 -25.64 24.44
N LEU A 147 -9.05 -25.84 25.50
CA LEU A 147 -7.94 -24.96 25.85
C LEU A 147 -6.84 -24.93 24.77
N SER A 148 -6.55 -26.08 24.17
CA SER A 148 -5.56 -26.18 23.09
C SER A 148 -6.06 -25.52 21.80
N LEU A 149 -7.33 -25.70 21.44
CA LEU A 149 -7.96 -25.04 20.30
C LEU A 149 -8.16 -23.54 20.55
N ASP A 150 -8.40 -23.09 21.78
CA ASP A 150 -8.46 -21.68 22.16
C ASP A 150 -7.09 -20.99 22.02
N ALA A 151 -6.00 -21.74 22.16
CA ALA A 151 -4.65 -21.24 21.93
C ALA A 151 -4.27 -21.13 20.44
N ILE A 152 -5.07 -21.69 19.53
CA ILE A 152 -4.82 -21.68 18.08
C ILE A 152 -5.56 -20.49 17.43
N PRO A 153 -5.03 -19.86 16.37
CA PRO A 153 -5.72 -18.77 15.67
C PRO A 153 -7.13 -19.13 15.22
N GLU A 154 -8.03 -18.14 15.29
CA GLU A 154 -9.45 -18.33 15.01
C GLU A 154 -9.71 -18.80 13.57
N ARG A 155 -8.91 -18.36 12.60
CA ARG A 155 -9.09 -18.79 11.21
C ARG A 155 -8.62 -20.22 10.96
N SER A 156 -7.86 -20.85 11.86
CA SER A 156 -7.22 -22.16 11.67
C SER A 156 -8.22 -23.26 11.33
N PHE A 157 -7.86 -24.14 10.40
CA PHE A 157 -8.57 -25.36 10.05
C PHE A 157 -8.78 -26.22 11.29
N MET A 158 -7.86 -26.17 12.25
CA MET A 158 -7.99 -26.85 13.54
C MET A 158 -9.25 -26.42 14.32
N GLN A 159 -9.73 -25.18 14.12
CA GLN A 159 -10.98 -24.72 14.73
C GLN A 159 -12.22 -25.43 14.16
N SER A 160 -12.10 -26.13 13.03
CA SER A 160 -13.17 -26.96 12.49
C SER A 160 -13.41 -28.25 13.27
N PHE A 161 -12.46 -28.65 14.10
CA PHE A 161 -12.61 -29.79 14.99
C PHE A 161 -13.34 -29.45 16.30
N ARG A 162 -13.78 -28.19 16.50
CA ARG A 162 -14.64 -27.81 17.64
C ARG A 162 -16.02 -28.47 17.51
N SER A 163 -16.43 -29.27 18.49
CA SER A 163 -17.72 -29.97 18.46
C SER A 163 -18.87 -29.11 18.99
N ARG A 164 -20.02 -29.17 18.29
CA ARG A 164 -21.31 -28.58 18.72
C ARG A 164 -22.22 -29.55 19.48
N LYS A 165 -21.95 -30.86 19.41
CA LYS A 165 -22.88 -31.88 19.94
C LYS A 165 -23.09 -31.68 21.43
N GLU A 166 -24.32 -31.96 21.88
CA GLU A 166 -24.56 -32.25 23.29
C GLU A 166 -23.54 -33.30 23.71
N ARG A 167 -22.73 -32.97 24.72
CA ARG A 167 -21.93 -33.98 25.39
C ARG A 167 -22.93 -35.00 25.98
N SER A 168 -22.51 -36.25 26.14
CA SER A 168 -23.38 -37.40 26.46
C SER A 168 -24.22 -37.26 27.75
N ASP A 169 -24.04 -36.17 28.49
CA ASP A 169 -24.62 -35.75 29.75
C ASP A 169 -25.64 -34.60 29.62
N GLY A 170 -26.04 -34.20 28.40
CA GLY A 170 -27.03 -33.13 28.17
C GLY A 170 -26.42 -31.73 28.24
N ASN A 171 -25.09 -31.60 28.25
CA ASN A 171 -24.40 -30.31 28.20
C ASN A 171 -24.39 -29.73 26.79
N ARG A 172 -24.81 -28.45 26.65
CA ARG A 172 -24.62 -27.70 25.41
C ARG A 172 -23.11 -27.62 25.12
N GLY A 173 -22.74 -27.59 23.84
CA GLY A 173 -21.34 -27.50 23.41
C GLY A 173 -20.64 -26.22 23.90
N ILE A 174 -19.57 -25.80 23.24
CA ILE A 174 -18.79 -24.62 23.66
C ILE A 174 -19.66 -23.34 23.72
N LEU A 175 -19.70 -22.70 24.90
CA LEU A 175 -20.48 -21.48 25.19
C LEU A 175 -19.68 -20.20 25.01
N GLY A 176 -20.35 -19.07 24.76
CA GLY A 176 -19.71 -17.76 24.56
C GLY A 176 -19.16 -17.52 23.16
N ALA A 177 -19.65 -18.29 22.18
CA ALA A 177 -19.44 -17.99 20.77
C ALA A 177 -20.27 -16.77 20.31
N LEU A 178 -19.84 -16.12 19.22
CA LEU A 178 -20.62 -15.07 18.56
C LEU A 178 -22.03 -15.57 18.21
N GLY A 179 -23.05 -14.84 18.65
CA GLY A 179 -24.47 -15.20 18.47
C GLY A 179 -25.02 -16.18 19.53
N ASP A 180 -24.23 -16.57 20.53
CA ASP A 180 -24.73 -17.32 21.69
C ASP A 180 -25.46 -16.39 22.68
N ARG A 181 -26.36 -16.95 23.49
CA ARG A 181 -26.98 -16.22 24.60
C ARG A 181 -26.19 -16.54 25.86
N THR A 182 -25.46 -15.55 26.36
CA THR A 182 -24.68 -15.71 27.60
C THR A 182 -25.12 -14.71 28.67
N PRO A 183 -24.75 -14.97 29.94
CA PRO A 183 -24.95 -14.03 31.04
C PRO A 183 -24.40 -12.61 30.83
N SER A 184 -23.40 -12.43 29.97
CA SER A 184 -22.88 -11.09 29.64
C SER A 184 -23.87 -10.26 28.82
N GLY A 185 -24.82 -10.90 28.11
CA GLY A 185 -25.74 -10.26 27.17
C GLY A 185 -25.05 -9.61 25.95
N MET A 186 -23.75 -9.84 25.79
CA MET A 186 -22.88 -9.19 24.80
C MET A 186 -22.15 -10.10 23.78
N PRO A 187 -22.48 -11.40 23.55
CA PRO A 187 -21.90 -12.14 22.42
C PRO A 187 -22.54 -11.69 21.10
N GLY A 188 -22.17 -10.49 20.61
CA GLY A 188 -22.51 -9.94 19.30
C GLY A 188 -23.89 -10.32 18.77
N MET A 189 -24.94 -9.61 19.21
CA MET A 189 -26.34 -9.96 18.87
C MET A 189 -26.74 -9.78 17.41
N ASP A 190 -25.91 -9.15 16.57
CA ASP A 190 -26.14 -9.02 15.13
C ASP A 190 -25.16 -9.92 14.35
N VAL A 191 -25.52 -11.20 14.26
CA VAL A 191 -24.79 -12.17 13.45
C VAL A 191 -25.41 -12.26 12.06
N ASP A 192 -24.68 -11.77 11.05
CA ASP A 192 -24.98 -12.12 9.66
C ASP A 192 -24.47 -13.54 9.38
N LEU A 193 -25.37 -14.50 9.55
CA LEU A 193 -25.12 -15.94 9.36
C LEU A 193 -24.53 -16.24 7.98
N ALA A 194 -24.97 -15.54 6.93
CA ALA A 194 -24.49 -15.76 5.58
C ALA A 194 -23.05 -15.30 5.42
N ASN A 195 -22.70 -14.13 5.97
CA ASN A 195 -21.34 -13.61 5.94
C ASN A 195 -20.37 -14.47 6.76
N MET A 196 -20.75 -14.88 7.97
CA MET A 196 -19.90 -15.76 8.79
C MET A 196 -19.64 -17.12 8.13
N PHE A 197 -20.65 -17.68 7.48
CA PHE A 197 -20.51 -18.91 6.72
C PHE A 197 -19.53 -18.74 5.55
N GLN A 198 -19.70 -17.69 4.75
CA GLN A 198 -18.79 -17.38 3.64
C GLN A 198 -17.35 -17.16 4.12
N ASP A 199 -17.16 -16.46 5.23
CA ASP A 199 -15.83 -16.18 5.78
C ASP A 199 -15.13 -17.43 6.29
N ASN A 200 -15.87 -18.36 6.90
CA ASN A 200 -15.32 -19.64 7.33
C ASN A 200 -14.81 -20.46 6.13
N PHE A 201 -15.62 -20.58 5.08
CA PHE A 201 -15.21 -21.27 3.85
C PHE A 201 -14.02 -20.60 3.16
N ARG A 202 -14.00 -19.26 3.09
CA ARG A 202 -12.84 -18.51 2.58
C ARG A 202 -11.59 -18.76 3.41
N GLY A 203 -11.72 -18.83 4.73
CA GLY A 203 -10.61 -19.13 5.64
C GLY A 203 -10.03 -20.54 5.44
N ILE A 204 -10.91 -21.55 5.35
CA ILE A 204 -10.53 -22.94 5.07
C ILE A 204 -9.86 -23.05 3.71
N GLU A 205 -10.45 -22.47 2.66
CA GLU A 205 -9.88 -22.51 1.31
C GLU A 205 -8.52 -21.81 1.26
N LYS A 206 -8.37 -20.64 1.90
CA LYS A 206 -7.08 -19.93 1.99
C LYS A 206 -6.00 -20.81 2.62
N GLN A 207 -6.32 -21.54 3.66
CA GLN A 207 -5.36 -22.44 4.32
C GLN A 207 -5.05 -23.69 3.52
N LEU A 208 -6.06 -24.26 2.86
CA LEU A 208 -5.86 -25.39 1.98
C LEU A 208 -4.92 -25.02 0.83
N VAL A 209 -5.13 -23.85 0.23
CA VAL A 209 -4.25 -23.26 -0.78
C VAL A 209 -2.86 -23.00 -0.20
N GLN A 210 -2.73 -22.45 1.01
CA GLN A 210 -1.43 -22.27 1.68
C GLN A 210 -0.70 -23.58 1.94
N LEU A 211 -1.40 -24.66 2.30
CA LEU A 211 -0.80 -25.98 2.47
C LEU A 211 -0.31 -26.54 1.12
N GLU A 212 -1.16 -26.50 0.10
CA GLU A 212 -0.87 -27.04 -1.23
C GLU A 212 0.29 -26.30 -1.91
N PHE A 213 0.20 -24.96 -1.98
CA PHE A 213 1.22 -24.13 -2.60
C PHE A 213 2.43 -23.92 -1.70
N GLY A 214 2.27 -23.88 -0.38
CA GLY A 214 3.37 -23.82 0.56
C GLY A 214 4.29 -25.03 0.46
N ALA A 215 3.73 -26.23 0.21
CA ALA A 215 4.49 -27.44 -0.11
C ALA A 215 5.28 -27.33 -1.42
N LYS A 216 4.63 -26.85 -2.50
CA LYS A 216 5.27 -26.62 -3.81
C LYS A 216 6.44 -25.64 -3.68
N ILE A 217 6.22 -24.52 -2.99
CA ILE A 217 7.24 -23.51 -2.72
C ILE A 217 8.38 -24.11 -1.88
N GLN A 218 8.06 -24.90 -0.84
CA GLN A 218 9.10 -25.52 -0.01
C GLN A 218 9.98 -26.48 -0.81
N LYS A 219 9.39 -27.31 -1.68
CA LYS A 219 10.15 -28.18 -2.57
C LYS A 219 11.09 -27.38 -3.48
N TRP A 220 10.64 -26.23 -4.00
CA TRP A 220 11.50 -25.32 -4.77
C TRP A 220 12.61 -24.70 -3.92
N ARG A 221 12.32 -24.25 -2.68
CA ARG A 221 13.32 -23.73 -1.75
C ARG A 221 14.41 -24.76 -1.44
N ASN A 222 14.01 -26.01 -1.19
CA ASN A 222 14.95 -27.11 -0.95
C ASN A 222 15.91 -27.31 -2.14
N ARG A 223 15.47 -27.05 -3.38
CA ARG A 223 16.35 -27.11 -4.56
C ARG A 223 17.44 -26.03 -4.54
N LEU A 224 17.19 -24.85 -3.96
CA LEU A 224 18.20 -23.79 -3.84
C LEU A 224 19.41 -24.27 -3.01
N ASP A 225 19.17 -25.13 -2.02
CA ASP A 225 20.20 -25.72 -1.18
C ASP A 225 20.82 -26.97 -1.83
N VAL A 226 20.00 -27.91 -2.34
CA VAL A 226 20.44 -29.18 -2.95
C VAL A 226 21.27 -28.95 -4.20
N ASP A 227 20.81 -28.07 -5.10
CA ASP A 227 21.49 -27.73 -6.35
C ASP A 227 22.65 -26.73 -6.12
N ARG A 228 22.95 -26.42 -4.84
CA ARG A 228 24.03 -25.53 -4.36
C ARG A 228 23.98 -24.10 -4.89
N TYR A 229 22.82 -23.61 -5.32
CA TYR A 229 22.66 -22.23 -5.81
C TYR A 229 23.05 -21.18 -4.75
N LYS A 230 22.76 -21.42 -3.46
CA LYS A 230 23.18 -20.52 -2.37
C LYS A 230 24.69 -20.48 -2.11
N LYS A 231 25.45 -21.45 -2.63
CA LYS A 231 26.90 -21.58 -2.38
C LYS A 231 27.76 -21.19 -3.58
N ARG A 232 27.17 -21.00 -4.76
CA ARG A 232 27.90 -20.60 -5.97
C ARG A 232 27.94 -19.08 -6.04
N LEU A 233 29.13 -18.51 -6.25
CA LEU A 233 29.33 -17.06 -6.28
C LEU A 233 28.46 -16.35 -7.34
N ASP A 234 28.16 -17.02 -8.46
CA ASP A 234 27.37 -16.48 -9.57
C ASP A 234 25.86 -16.47 -9.32
N THR A 235 25.38 -17.20 -8.31
CA THR A 235 23.94 -17.39 -8.06
C THR A 235 23.54 -17.19 -6.60
N ALA A 236 24.48 -17.05 -5.67
CA ALA A 236 24.23 -16.98 -4.23
C ALA A 236 23.27 -15.84 -3.86
N ASP A 237 23.56 -14.61 -4.29
CA ASP A 237 22.74 -13.44 -3.95
C ASP A 237 21.32 -13.53 -4.51
N ILE A 238 21.18 -14.07 -5.73
CA ILE A 238 19.87 -14.27 -6.36
C ILE A 238 19.11 -15.36 -5.62
N ALA A 239 19.77 -16.49 -5.33
CA ALA A 239 19.19 -17.61 -4.61
C ALA A 239 18.73 -17.21 -3.20
N GLU A 240 19.49 -16.37 -2.49
CA GLU A 240 19.11 -15.86 -1.17
C GLU A 240 17.88 -14.96 -1.23
N LYS A 241 17.84 -14.01 -2.17
CA LYS A 241 16.66 -13.14 -2.37
C LYS A 241 15.42 -13.93 -2.79
N MET A 242 15.61 -14.93 -3.66
CA MET A 242 14.59 -15.88 -4.09
C MET A 242 14.04 -16.72 -2.92
N ASP A 243 14.92 -17.17 -2.02
CA ASP A 243 14.53 -17.88 -0.80
C ASP A 243 13.72 -16.99 0.16
N GLN A 244 14.11 -15.72 0.32
CA GLN A 244 13.38 -14.73 1.12
C GLN A 244 11.97 -14.46 0.55
N ILE A 245 11.86 -14.26 -0.76
CA ILE A 245 10.57 -14.10 -1.45
C ILE A 245 9.68 -15.33 -1.24
N ALA A 246 10.24 -16.52 -1.38
CA ALA A 246 9.51 -17.77 -1.19
C ALA A 246 9.08 -17.98 0.26
N ALA A 247 9.92 -17.65 1.24
CA ALA A 247 9.57 -17.69 2.66
C ALA A 247 8.41 -16.73 2.97
N PHE A 248 8.46 -15.51 2.44
CA PHE A 248 7.36 -14.55 2.57
C PHE A 248 6.08 -15.03 1.87
N ALA A 249 6.18 -15.64 0.69
CA ALA A 249 5.03 -16.18 -0.05
C ALA A 249 4.32 -17.32 0.71
N GLN A 250 5.08 -18.14 1.45
CA GLN A 250 4.54 -19.23 2.27
C GLN A 250 3.76 -18.72 3.48
N SER A 251 4.25 -17.65 4.11
CA SER A 251 3.65 -17.08 5.32
C SER A 251 3.88 -15.57 5.35
N PRO A 252 3.07 -14.79 4.62
CA PRO A 252 3.22 -13.34 4.61
C PRO A 252 2.79 -12.81 5.99
N SER A 253 3.75 -12.30 6.76
CA SER A 253 3.52 -11.75 8.09
C SER A 253 4.13 -10.36 8.16
N ILE A 254 3.31 -9.36 8.43
CA ILE A 254 3.70 -7.97 8.61
C ILE A 254 3.14 -7.51 9.96
N ALA A 255 3.93 -6.79 10.76
CA ALA A 255 3.48 -6.29 12.06
C ALA A 255 2.22 -5.41 11.93
N ARG A 256 1.26 -5.53 12.86
CA ARG A 256 -0.02 -4.83 12.80
C ARG A 256 0.14 -3.32 12.64
N TRP A 257 1.01 -2.68 13.42
CA TRP A 257 1.24 -1.23 13.32
C TRP A 257 1.64 -0.79 11.91
N SER A 258 2.43 -1.61 11.18
CA SER A 258 2.87 -1.33 9.82
C SER A 258 1.69 -1.38 8.86
N GLN A 259 0.81 -2.38 8.99
CA GLN A 259 -0.42 -2.50 8.21
C GLN A 259 -1.37 -1.31 8.43
N ILE A 260 -1.52 -0.85 9.69
CA ILE A 260 -2.34 0.33 10.01
C ILE A 260 -1.73 1.57 9.36
N ALA A 261 -0.43 1.78 9.55
CA ALA A 261 0.28 2.94 9.05
C ALA A 261 0.20 3.03 7.52
N THR A 262 0.36 1.91 6.82
CA THR A 262 0.25 1.89 5.36
C THR A 262 -1.18 2.06 4.85
N SER A 263 -2.19 1.47 5.50
CA SER A 263 -3.59 1.69 5.13
C SER A 263 -4.02 3.14 5.34
N LEU A 264 -3.59 3.77 6.44
CA LEU A 264 -3.80 5.20 6.67
C LEU A 264 -3.04 6.06 5.64
N GLY A 265 -1.76 5.74 5.41
CA GLY A 265 -0.92 6.39 4.41
C GLY A 265 -1.53 6.35 3.02
N PHE A 266 -2.10 5.21 2.64
CA PHE A 266 -2.78 5.02 1.37
C PHE A 266 -4.10 5.79 1.29
N GLY A 267 -4.99 5.56 2.25
CA GLY A 267 -6.31 6.20 2.28
C GLY A 267 -6.23 7.73 2.32
N PHE A 268 -5.27 8.27 3.06
CA PHE A 268 -5.09 9.71 3.19
C PHE A 268 -4.54 10.37 1.92
N THR A 269 -3.65 9.70 1.17
CA THR A 269 -2.95 10.31 0.03
C THR A 269 -3.53 9.98 -1.34
N MET A 270 -4.10 8.78 -1.51
CA MET A 270 -4.60 8.28 -2.80
C MET A 270 -6.09 7.93 -2.77
N GLY A 271 -6.70 7.89 -1.60
CA GLY A 271 -8.05 7.36 -1.45
C GLY A 271 -9.10 8.11 -2.24
N ALA A 272 -9.84 7.36 -3.07
CA ALA A 272 -10.98 7.82 -3.85
C ALA A 272 -10.69 9.05 -4.76
N ASN A 273 -9.42 9.29 -5.09
CA ASN A 273 -9.01 10.33 -6.03
C ASN A 273 -8.98 9.75 -7.46
N VAL A 274 -9.72 10.38 -8.39
CA VAL A 274 -9.83 9.94 -9.80
C VAL A 274 -8.48 10.01 -10.52
N SER A 275 -7.67 11.04 -10.22
CA SER A 275 -6.34 11.17 -10.81
C SER A 275 -5.47 9.93 -10.55
N SER A 276 -5.59 9.30 -9.39
CA SER A 276 -4.79 8.12 -9.02
C SER A 276 -5.01 6.91 -9.92
N ALA A 277 -6.25 6.70 -10.39
CA ALA A 277 -6.55 5.63 -11.34
C ALA A 277 -6.04 5.97 -12.76
N LEU A 278 -6.10 7.25 -13.14
CA LEU A 278 -5.60 7.72 -14.44
C LEU A 278 -4.08 7.59 -14.55
N ASN A 279 -3.32 7.74 -13.46
CA ASN A 279 -1.88 7.49 -13.42
C ASN A 279 -1.52 6.10 -13.98
N ILE A 280 -2.27 5.07 -13.58
CA ILE A 280 -2.07 3.69 -14.05
C ILE A 280 -2.52 3.51 -15.51
N MET A 281 -3.50 4.31 -15.95
CA MET A 281 -3.91 4.28 -17.36
C MET A 281 -2.86 4.91 -18.27
N PHE A 282 -2.08 5.89 -17.80
CA PHE A 282 -0.98 6.49 -18.58
C PHE A 282 0.17 5.51 -18.85
N ASP A 283 0.27 4.41 -18.12
CA ASP A 283 1.20 3.32 -18.45
C ASP A 283 0.88 2.63 -19.78
N MET A 284 -0.38 2.67 -20.22
CA MET A 284 -0.79 2.08 -21.48
C MET A 284 -0.07 2.75 -22.67
N PRO A 285 -0.13 4.09 -22.86
CA PRO A 285 0.66 4.77 -23.88
C PRO A 285 2.16 4.83 -23.57
N MET A 286 2.59 4.80 -22.31
CA MET A 286 4.00 4.94 -21.95
C MET A 286 4.78 3.64 -22.05
N ALA A 287 4.31 2.54 -21.48
CA ALA A 287 5.06 1.28 -21.40
C ALA A 287 4.48 0.19 -22.31
N VAL A 288 3.15 -0.01 -22.27
CA VAL A 288 2.50 -1.12 -23.01
C VAL A 288 2.58 -0.89 -24.52
N ALA A 289 2.15 0.28 -24.99
CA ALA A 289 2.11 0.58 -26.42
C ALA A 289 3.52 0.55 -27.05
N PRO A 290 4.58 1.13 -26.44
CA PRO A 290 5.93 1.01 -26.96
C PRO A 290 6.45 -0.42 -26.98
N TYR A 291 6.22 -1.19 -25.91
CA TYR A 291 6.65 -2.58 -25.84
C TYR A 291 6.02 -3.41 -26.96
N LEU A 292 4.68 -3.34 -27.11
CA LEU A 292 3.97 -4.04 -28.19
C LEU A 292 4.39 -3.54 -29.56
N ALA A 293 4.54 -2.23 -29.75
CA ALA A 293 4.90 -1.64 -31.03
C ALA A 293 6.29 -2.06 -31.52
N GLY A 294 7.25 -2.26 -30.60
CA GLY A 294 8.56 -2.77 -30.97
C GLY A 294 8.55 -4.21 -31.46
N GLU A 295 7.75 -5.07 -30.85
CA GLU A 295 7.71 -6.50 -31.20
C GLU A 295 6.77 -6.80 -32.38
N TYR A 296 5.61 -6.13 -32.45
CA TYR A 296 4.55 -6.43 -33.42
C TYR A 296 4.30 -5.31 -34.44
N GLY A 297 4.93 -4.15 -34.27
CA GLY A 297 4.71 -2.95 -35.07
C GLY A 297 3.60 -2.05 -34.53
N THR A 298 3.78 -0.73 -34.67
CA THR A 298 2.90 0.31 -34.10
C THR A 298 1.44 0.16 -34.53
N ARG A 299 1.18 0.07 -35.84
CA ARG A 299 -0.20 0.02 -36.37
C ARG A 299 -0.98 -1.20 -35.89
N LYS A 300 -0.34 -2.38 -35.87
CA LYS A 300 -0.96 -3.61 -35.37
C LYS A 300 -1.25 -3.49 -33.87
N SER A 301 -0.28 -2.97 -33.12
CA SER A 301 -0.39 -2.78 -31.66
C SER A 301 -1.51 -1.81 -31.28
N THR A 302 -1.58 -0.64 -31.92
CA THR A 302 -2.66 0.34 -31.71
C THR A 302 -4.03 -0.26 -32.04
N LYS A 303 -4.15 -1.01 -33.14
CA LYS A 303 -5.39 -1.70 -33.51
C LYS A 303 -5.77 -2.74 -32.44
N ALA A 304 -4.82 -3.55 -31.97
CA ALA A 304 -5.06 -4.58 -30.97
C ALA A 304 -5.51 -3.99 -29.62
N LEU A 305 -4.90 -2.89 -29.18
CA LEU A 305 -5.32 -2.13 -27.99
C LEU A 305 -6.75 -1.59 -28.14
N GLY A 306 -7.10 -1.03 -29.32
CA GLY A 306 -8.45 -0.57 -29.60
C GLY A 306 -9.50 -1.69 -29.62
N VAL A 307 -9.16 -2.85 -30.21
CA VAL A 307 -10.02 -4.04 -30.21
C VAL A 307 -10.22 -4.57 -28.79
N ALA A 308 -9.15 -4.67 -28.00
CA ALA A 308 -9.22 -5.05 -26.60
C ALA A 308 -10.15 -4.07 -25.84
N ASN A 309 -9.95 -2.75 -25.95
CA ASN A 309 -10.82 -1.79 -25.28
C ASN A 309 -12.30 -1.95 -25.65
N ARG A 310 -12.60 -2.17 -26.94
CA ARG A 310 -13.98 -2.43 -27.39
C ARG A 310 -14.57 -3.69 -26.75
N PHE A 311 -13.81 -4.78 -26.68
CA PHE A 311 -14.26 -6.01 -26.03
C PHE A 311 -14.44 -5.81 -24.51
N PHE A 312 -13.54 -5.10 -23.84
CA PHE A 312 -13.73 -4.77 -22.42
C PHE A 312 -15.02 -3.97 -22.17
N MET A 313 -15.27 -2.91 -22.94
CA MET A 313 -16.48 -2.09 -22.80
C MET A 313 -17.77 -2.87 -23.10
N GLY A 314 -17.70 -3.79 -24.07
CA GLY A 314 -18.77 -4.71 -24.46
C GLY A 314 -18.92 -5.93 -23.55
N SER A 315 -18.13 -6.06 -22.48
CA SER A 315 -18.23 -7.17 -21.55
C SER A 315 -19.54 -7.12 -20.77
N PRO A 316 -20.21 -8.28 -20.54
CA PRO A 316 -21.44 -8.33 -19.77
C PRO A 316 -21.30 -7.80 -18.35
N SER A 317 -22.39 -7.28 -17.79
CA SER A 317 -22.50 -6.96 -16.36
C SER A 317 -22.97 -8.15 -15.53
N THR A 318 -23.00 -9.35 -16.12
CA THR A 318 -23.37 -10.60 -15.48
C THR A 318 -22.23 -11.59 -15.66
N LYS A 319 -22.06 -12.51 -14.70
CA LYS A 319 -21.01 -13.53 -14.74
C LYS A 319 -21.61 -14.89 -14.42
N MET A 320 -21.26 -15.89 -15.22
CA MET A 320 -21.59 -17.28 -14.93
C MET A 320 -20.71 -17.79 -13.78
N VAL A 321 -21.33 -18.24 -12.70
CA VAL A 321 -20.64 -18.83 -11.55
C VAL A 321 -21.24 -20.18 -11.23
N THR A 322 -20.37 -21.16 -11.00
CA THR A 322 -20.81 -22.49 -10.56
C THR A 322 -21.13 -22.42 -9.07
N VAL A 323 -22.41 -22.58 -8.75
CA VAL A 323 -22.93 -22.64 -7.38
C VAL A 323 -23.45 -24.04 -7.10
N MET A 324 -23.32 -24.49 -5.87
CA MET A 324 -23.96 -25.74 -5.45
C MET A 324 -25.42 -25.42 -5.12
N ASN A 325 -26.36 -26.05 -5.82
CA ASN A 325 -27.78 -25.89 -5.55
C ASN A 325 -28.21 -26.63 -4.27
N GLU A 326 -29.46 -26.45 -3.85
CA GLU A 326 -30.03 -27.02 -2.62
C GLU A 326 -29.91 -28.55 -2.54
N ASN A 327 -29.76 -29.22 -3.69
CA ASN A 327 -29.62 -30.68 -3.82
C ASN A 327 -28.16 -31.15 -3.84
N GLY A 328 -27.19 -30.26 -3.65
CA GLY A 328 -25.77 -30.60 -3.69
C GLY A 328 -25.19 -30.77 -5.10
N VAL A 329 -25.94 -30.40 -6.15
CA VAL A 329 -25.48 -30.46 -7.54
C VAL A 329 -24.86 -29.13 -7.93
N LEU A 330 -23.70 -29.19 -8.59
CA LEU A 330 -23.05 -28.01 -9.14
C LEU A 330 -23.84 -27.52 -10.36
N GLU A 331 -24.35 -26.30 -10.29
CA GLU A 331 -25.10 -25.64 -11.35
C GLU A 331 -24.47 -24.29 -11.69
N THR A 332 -24.36 -23.97 -12.97
CA THR A 332 -23.82 -22.68 -13.41
C THR A 332 -24.95 -21.67 -13.47
N VAL A 333 -24.92 -20.68 -12.56
CA VAL A 333 -25.94 -19.65 -12.43
C VAL A 333 -25.36 -18.30 -12.88
N GLU A 334 -26.19 -17.53 -13.58
CA GLU A 334 -25.86 -16.15 -13.96
C GLU A 334 -26.03 -15.22 -12.75
N VAL A 335 -24.94 -14.63 -12.28
CA VAL A 335 -24.96 -13.66 -11.19
C VAL A 335 -24.74 -12.26 -11.73
N LYS A 336 -25.68 -11.35 -11.38
CA LYS A 336 -25.57 -9.93 -11.72
C LYS A 336 -24.43 -9.29 -10.95
N GLN A 337 -23.41 -8.89 -11.68
CA GLN A 337 -22.32 -8.09 -11.16
C GLN A 337 -22.74 -6.61 -11.10
N ARG A 338 -22.12 -5.84 -10.22
CA ARG A 338 -22.26 -4.38 -10.27
C ARG A 338 -21.61 -3.86 -11.56
N ALA A 339 -22.10 -2.74 -12.10
CA ALA A 339 -21.65 -2.23 -13.41
C ALA A 339 -20.15 -1.94 -13.51
N HIS A 340 -19.48 -1.68 -12.38
CA HIS A 340 -18.03 -1.50 -12.32
C HIS A 340 -17.22 -2.81 -12.39
N ASN A 341 -17.84 -3.96 -12.13
CA ASN A 341 -17.20 -5.28 -12.18
C ASN A 341 -17.22 -5.89 -13.60
N LYS A 342 -17.26 -5.06 -14.64
CA LYS A 342 -17.06 -5.51 -16.02
C LYS A 342 -15.62 -6.01 -16.21
N GLY A 343 -15.47 -7.08 -16.98
CA GLY A 343 -14.17 -7.65 -17.33
C GLY A 343 -14.33 -8.83 -18.28
N TYR A 344 -13.22 -9.26 -18.88
CA TYR A 344 -13.23 -10.38 -19.82
C TYR A 344 -13.69 -11.68 -19.19
N GLU A 345 -13.53 -11.84 -17.87
CA GLU A 345 -14.03 -12.98 -17.10
C GLU A 345 -15.55 -13.06 -16.99
N ASN A 346 -16.29 -12.05 -17.49
CA ASN A 346 -17.76 -12.04 -17.50
C ASN A 346 -18.34 -12.64 -18.78
N TYR A 347 -17.54 -12.86 -19.83
CA TYR A 347 -18.02 -13.53 -21.04
C TYR A 347 -18.37 -14.99 -20.76
N ASN A 348 -19.55 -15.42 -21.24
CA ASN A 348 -19.90 -16.83 -21.28
C ASN A 348 -19.23 -17.49 -22.49
N PHE A 349 -18.06 -18.09 -22.29
CA PHE A 349 -17.30 -18.75 -23.36
C PHE A 349 -17.95 -20.01 -23.92
N ASP A 350 -18.98 -20.53 -23.24
CA ASP A 350 -19.75 -21.69 -23.69
C ASP A 350 -21.01 -21.30 -24.47
N ASP A 351 -21.30 -20.00 -24.62
CA ASP A 351 -22.40 -19.51 -25.46
C ASP A 351 -22.10 -19.77 -26.96
N PRO A 352 -22.95 -20.55 -27.67
CA PRO A 352 -22.76 -20.82 -29.09
C PRO A 352 -22.85 -19.57 -29.97
N ASN A 353 -23.51 -18.49 -29.51
CA ASN A 353 -23.64 -17.22 -30.23
C ASN A 353 -22.50 -16.23 -29.93
N LEU A 354 -21.56 -16.58 -29.04
CA LEU A 354 -20.42 -15.73 -28.74
C LEU A 354 -19.55 -15.54 -29.98
N ALA A 355 -19.29 -14.28 -30.32
CA ALA A 355 -18.45 -13.91 -31.47
C ALA A 355 -17.09 -14.64 -31.44
N ALA A 356 -16.67 -15.15 -32.59
CA ALA A 356 -15.45 -15.95 -32.71
C ALA A 356 -14.20 -15.23 -32.15
N ASP A 357 -14.09 -13.92 -32.39
CA ASP A 357 -12.98 -13.08 -31.92
C ASP A 357 -12.93 -12.93 -30.39
N ILE A 358 -14.05 -13.15 -29.68
CA ILE A 358 -14.12 -13.17 -28.22
C ILE A 358 -13.91 -14.61 -27.74
N ARG A 359 -14.50 -15.61 -28.41
CA ARG A 359 -14.36 -17.02 -28.05
C ARG A 359 -12.89 -17.47 -27.99
N ARG A 360 -12.05 -17.00 -28.91
CA ARG A 360 -10.59 -17.28 -28.91
C ARG A 360 -9.86 -16.83 -27.65
N LEU A 361 -10.45 -15.94 -26.84
CA LEU A 361 -9.87 -15.47 -25.58
C LEU A 361 -10.04 -16.48 -24.43
N LYS A 362 -10.81 -17.57 -24.61
CA LYS A 362 -11.09 -18.56 -23.56
C LYS A 362 -9.82 -19.04 -22.85
N THR A 363 -8.82 -19.50 -23.60
CA THR A 363 -7.53 -19.99 -23.05
C THR A 363 -6.81 -18.92 -22.23
N LEU A 364 -6.76 -17.67 -22.73
CA LEU A 364 -6.16 -16.55 -22.00
C LEU A 364 -6.91 -16.29 -20.69
N VAL A 365 -8.24 -16.25 -20.74
CA VAL A 365 -9.07 -15.94 -19.58
C VAL A 365 -8.97 -17.03 -18.51
N GLU A 366 -8.93 -18.30 -18.91
CA GLU A 366 -8.74 -19.41 -17.97
C GLU A 366 -7.35 -19.35 -17.32
N LYS A 367 -6.27 -19.17 -18.11
CA LYS A 367 -4.90 -19.12 -17.59
C LYS A 367 -4.63 -17.89 -16.71
N ALA A 368 -4.97 -16.69 -17.20
CA ALA A 368 -4.75 -15.45 -16.46
C ALA A 368 -5.67 -15.36 -15.22
N GLY A 369 -6.90 -15.89 -15.32
CA GLY A 369 -7.83 -16.04 -14.21
C GLY A 369 -7.29 -16.97 -13.13
N ALA A 370 -6.72 -18.12 -13.50
CA ALA A 370 -6.08 -19.06 -12.56
C ALA A 370 -4.89 -18.45 -11.81
N ARG A 371 -4.22 -17.43 -12.38
CA ARG A 371 -3.15 -16.66 -11.72
C ARG A 371 -3.65 -15.41 -10.99
N GLY A 372 -4.96 -15.18 -10.93
CA GLY A 372 -5.55 -14.04 -10.21
C GLY A 372 -5.41 -12.69 -10.93
N MET A 373 -4.93 -12.64 -12.17
CA MET A 373 -4.56 -11.38 -12.84
C MET A 373 -5.75 -10.46 -13.13
N PHE A 374 -6.98 -10.98 -13.17
CA PHE A 374 -8.17 -10.16 -13.43
C PHE A 374 -8.77 -9.47 -12.22
N ASN A 375 -8.53 -9.98 -11.01
CA ASN A 375 -9.19 -9.51 -9.79
C ASN A 375 -8.20 -9.14 -8.67
N GLN A 376 -6.89 -9.26 -8.88
CA GLN A 376 -5.89 -8.76 -7.94
C GLN A 376 -5.47 -7.32 -8.30
N SER A 377 -5.31 -6.47 -7.29
CA SER A 377 -4.59 -5.20 -7.40
C SER A 377 -3.56 -5.08 -6.29
N ILE A 378 -2.52 -4.28 -6.50
CA ILE A 378 -1.47 -4.04 -5.48
C ILE A 378 -2.09 -3.50 -4.19
N ASP A 379 -3.17 -2.72 -4.33
CA ASP A 379 -3.90 -2.12 -3.21
C ASP A 379 -4.79 -3.12 -2.49
N GLN A 380 -5.57 -3.91 -3.22
CA GLN A 380 -6.40 -4.94 -2.61
C GLN A 380 -5.54 -5.93 -1.82
N GLU A 381 -4.35 -6.25 -2.33
CA GLU A 381 -3.41 -7.09 -1.63
C GLU A 381 -2.82 -6.44 -0.38
N HIS A 382 -2.66 -5.12 -0.36
CA HIS A 382 -2.28 -4.41 0.85
C HIS A 382 -3.36 -4.53 1.94
N VAL A 383 -4.63 -4.51 1.53
CA VAL A 383 -5.80 -4.62 2.40
C VAL A 383 -6.06 -6.07 2.84
N ASP A 384 -5.88 -7.04 1.95
CA ASP A 384 -6.10 -8.48 2.19
C ASP A 384 -5.05 -9.13 3.12
N LEU A 385 -3.93 -8.43 3.36
CA LEU A 385 -2.94 -8.80 4.37
C LEU A 385 -3.34 -8.37 5.79
N SER A 386 -4.35 -7.51 5.95
CA SER A 386 -4.88 -7.14 7.26
C SER A 386 -5.80 -8.25 7.81
N GLU A 387 -5.49 -8.75 9.00
CA GLU A 387 -6.21 -9.88 9.58
C GLU A 387 -7.54 -9.49 10.26
N THR A 388 -7.84 -8.20 10.42
CA THR A 388 -9.00 -7.68 11.19
C THR A 388 -9.89 -6.72 10.40
N ARG A 389 -11.22 -6.91 10.50
CA ARG A 389 -12.28 -6.10 9.86
C ARG A 389 -12.64 -4.83 10.66
N ASP A 390 -11.68 -3.95 10.88
CA ASP A 390 -11.90 -2.69 11.64
C ASP A 390 -12.16 -1.48 10.72
N PHE A 391 -12.27 -0.28 11.32
CA PHE A 391 -12.28 1.05 10.67
C PHE A 391 -11.32 1.19 9.47
N ILE A 392 -10.19 0.48 9.52
CA ILE A 392 -9.19 0.34 8.45
C ILE A 392 -9.80 -0.22 7.16
N THR A 393 -10.61 -1.27 7.25
CA THR A 393 -11.26 -1.89 6.08
C THR A 393 -12.21 -0.92 5.39
N LYS A 394 -12.96 -0.09 6.13
CA LYS A 394 -13.88 0.90 5.53
C LYS A 394 -13.14 2.01 4.77
N ILE A 395 -12.04 2.53 5.33
CA ILE A 395 -11.20 3.51 4.63
C ILE A 395 -10.55 2.86 3.41
N SER A 396 -10.04 1.63 3.55
CA SER A 396 -9.42 0.86 2.49
C SER A 396 -10.37 0.50 1.34
N GLU A 397 -11.60 0.10 1.63
CA GLU A 397 -12.64 -0.25 0.64
C GLU A 397 -13.03 0.94 -0.25
N VAL A 398 -13.17 2.13 0.35
CA VAL A 398 -13.50 3.36 -0.39
C VAL A 398 -12.27 3.91 -1.12
N SER A 399 -11.08 3.81 -0.52
CA SER A 399 -9.86 4.39 -1.08
C SER A 399 -9.29 3.63 -2.27
N GLY A 400 -9.33 2.29 -2.25
CA GLY A 400 -8.73 1.43 -3.28
C GLY A 400 -9.62 1.19 -4.50
N PHE A 401 -10.90 1.58 -4.47
CA PHE A 401 -11.86 1.23 -5.53
C PHE A 401 -11.43 1.71 -6.92
N LEU A 402 -11.13 3.01 -7.08
CA LEU A 402 -10.79 3.57 -8.40
C LEU A 402 -9.46 3.01 -8.93
N VAL A 403 -8.46 2.91 -8.05
CA VAL A 403 -7.13 2.41 -8.39
C VAL A 403 -7.20 0.92 -8.78
N HIS A 404 -7.92 0.10 -8.01
CA HIS A 404 -8.18 -1.30 -8.32
C HIS A 404 -8.80 -1.49 -9.71
N HIS A 405 -9.82 -0.70 -10.05
CA HIS A 405 -10.47 -0.79 -11.36
C HIS A 405 -9.59 -0.26 -12.49
N GLY A 406 -8.79 0.78 -12.25
CA GLY A 406 -7.79 1.27 -13.20
C GLY A 406 -6.72 0.22 -13.51
N GLU A 407 -6.18 -0.44 -12.48
CA GLU A 407 -5.24 -1.55 -12.63
C GLU A 407 -5.83 -2.74 -13.38
N ARG A 408 -7.05 -3.16 -13.00
CA ARG A 408 -7.76 -4.25 -13.68
C ARG A 408 -7.97 -3.92 -15.14
N TYR A 409 -8.45 -2.72 -15.45
CA TYR A 409 -8.66 -2.25 -16.81
C TYR A 409 -7.36 -2.32 -17.63
N SER A 410 -6.31 -1.60 -17.22
CA SER A 410 -5.05 -1.56 -17.98
C SER A 410 -4.47 -2.96 -18.18
N ARG A 411 -4.50 -3.81 -17.15
CA ARG A 411 -3.98 -5.19 -17.24
C ARG A 411 -4.78 -6.05 -18.19
N GLN A 412 -6.11 -5.99 -18.09
CA GLN A 412 -7.02 -6.73 -18.96
C GLN A 412 -6.82 -6.34 -20.43
N ILE A 413 -6.73 -5.04 -20.73
CA ILE A 413 -6.45 -4.56 -22.09
C ILE A 413 -5.10 -5.08 -22.58
N THR A 414 -4.05 -4.99 -21.75
CA THR A 414 -2.71 -5.48 -22.10
C THR A 414 -2.69 -6.98 -22.37
N LEU A 415 -3.35 -7.79 -21.53
CA LEU A 415 -3.44 -9.24 -21.70
C LEU A 415 -4.07 -9.59 -23.05
N VAL A 416 -5.25 -9.03 -23.35
CA VAL A 416 -5.97 -9.34 -24.59
C VAL A 416 -5.26 -8.80 -25.83
N ALA A 417 -4.69 -7.59 -25.76
CA ALA A 417 -3.94 -7.02 -26.88
C ALA A 417 -2.68 -7.86 -27.17
N SER A 418 -1.89 -8.19 -26.14
CA SER A 418 -0.68 -9.01 -26.28
C SER A 418 -0.99 -10.40 -26.81
N TYR A 419 -2.04 -11.04 -26.28
CA TYR A 419 -2.46 -12.37 -26.70
C TYR A 419 -2.87 -12.41 -28.17
N ASN A 420 -3.71 -11.46 -28.61
CA ASN A 420 -4.14 -11.39 -30.01
C ASN A 420 -2.96 -11.14 -30.95
N LEU A 421 -2.02 -10.26 -30.57
CA LEU A 421 -0.83 -9.98 -31.37
C LEU A 421 0.10 -11.19 -31.48
N GLU A 422 0.30 -11.91 -30.38
CA GLU A 422 1.15 -13.11 -30.37
C GLU A 422 0.50 -14.25 -31.16
N LEU A 423 -0.82 -14.44 -31.06
CA LEU A 423 -1.54 -15.38 -31.91
C LEU A 423 -1.42 -15.04 -33.39
N ASP A 424 -1.61 -13.77 -33.76
CA ASP A 424 -1.44 -13.31 -35.14
C ASP A 424 0.00 -13.56 -35.65
N LYS A 425 1.00 -13.42 -34.78
CA LYS A 425 2.41 -13.72 -35.10
C LYS A 425 2.65 -15.21 -35.31
N LEU A 426 2.18 -16.07 -34.41
CA LEU A 426 2.37 -17.53 -34.47
C LEU A 426 1.62 -18.19 -35.63
N THR A 427 0.41 -17.69 -35.93
CA THR A 427 -0.43 -18.23 -37.01
C THR A 427 -0.17 -17.57 -38.36
N GLY A 428 0.64 -16.51 -38.40
CA GLY A 428 0.74 -15.61 -39.54
C GLY A 428 -0.56 -14.88 -39.89
N GLY A 429 -1.57 -14.93 -39.01
CA GLY A 429 -2.90 -14.34 -39.16
C GLY A 429 -3.78 -15.01 -40.21
N LYS A 430 -3.45 -16.25 -40.62
CA LYS A 430 -4.10 -16.93 -41.76
C LYS A 430 -4.72 -18.28 -41.43
N ARG A 431 -4.46 -18.83 -40.24
CA ARG A 431 -4.97 -20.14 -39.80
C ARG A 431 -5.41 -20.08 -38.35
N GLU A 432 -6.22 -21.06 -37.96
CA GLU A 432 -6.56 -21.27 -36.56
C GLU A 432 -5.31 -21.67 -35.75
N PRO A 433 -5.15 -21.13 -34.53
CA PRO A 433 -4.06 -21.50 -33.64
C PRO A 433 -4.30 -22.88 -33.02
N THR A 434 -3.22 -23.61 -32.80
CA THR A 434 -3.25 -24.84 -31.99
C THR A 434 -3.37 -24.52 -30.50
N GLN A 435 -3.78 -25.49 -29.68
CA GLN A 435 -3.85 -25.29 -28.22
C GLN A 435 -2.49 -24.88 -27.63
N ALA A 436 -1.40 -25.49 -28.09
CA ALA A 436 -0.05 -25.14 -27.63
C ALA A 436 0.34 -23.69 -27.97
N GLU A 437 -0.11 -23.17 -29.12
CA GLU A 437 0.12 -21.78 -29.52
C GLU A 437 -0.74 -20.80 -28.72
N MET A 438 -2.00 -21.16 -28.44
CA MET A 438 -2.83 -20.40 -27.50
C MET A 438 -2.23 -20.38 -26.11
N ASP A 439 -1.71 -21.51 -25.64
CA ASP A 439 -1.05 -21.61 -24.35
C ASP A 439 0.21 -20.74 -24.27
N ALA A 440 1.05 -20.77 -25.31
CA ALA A 440 2.26 -19.95 -25.40
C ALA A 440 1.94 -18.46 -25.53
N ALA A 441 0.93 -18.11 -26.33
CA ALA A 441 0.47 -16.72 -26.47
C ALA A 441 -0.09 -16.18 -25.14
N ALA A 442 -0.81 -17.01 -24.38
CA ALA A 442 -1.30 -16.63 -23.06
C ALA A 442 -0.14 -16.40 -22.07
N ASP A 443 0.86 -17.28 -22.05
CA ASP A 443 2.03 -17.12 -21.19
C ASP A 443 2.85 -15.86 -21.56
N LYS A 444 3.03 -15.59 -22.86
CA LYS A 444 3.64 -14.35 -23.35
C LYS A 444 2.83 -13.12 -22.96
N ALA A 445 1.51 -13.15 -23.08
CA ALA A 445 0.64 -12.04 -22.69
C ALA A 445 0.73 -11.72 -21.20
N MET A 446 0.76 -12.75 -20.34
CA MET A 446 0.94 -12.57 -18.90
C MET A 446 2.32 -11.97 -18.58
N ALA A 447 3.39 -12.47 -19.20
CA ALA A 447 4.73 -11.91 -19.03
C ALA A 447 4.83 -10.44 -19.49
N THR A 448 4.18 -10.10 -20.62
CA THR A 448 4.10 -8.72 -21.11
C THR A 448 3.38 -7.82 -20.11
N ALA A 449 2.25 -8.27 -19.56
CA ALA A 449 1.50 -7.49 -18.57
C ALA A 449 2.31 -7.27 -17.28
N GLU A 450 2.99 -8.30 -16.77
CA GLU A 450 3.85 -8.18 -15.59
C GLU A 450 5.07 -7.28 -15.81
N LEU A 451 5.70 -7.37 -16.98
CA LEU A 451 6.87 -6.55 -17.32
C LEU A 451 6.50 -5.07 -17.50
N THR A 452 5.40 -4.79 -18.19
CA THR A 452 5.01 -3.42 -18.58
C THR A 452 4.21 -2.70 -17.50
N LEU A 453 3.36 -3.40 -16.73
CA LEU A 453 2.51 -2.80 -15.70
C LEU A 453 2.97 -3.11 -14.26
N GLY A 454 3.86 -4.09 -14.09
CA GLY A 454 4.32 -4.57 -12.80
C GLY A 454 3.55 -5.78 -12.28
N SER A 455 4.19 -6.54 -11.40
CA SER A 455 3.56 -7.70 -10.73
C SER A 455 2.61 -7.24 -9.63
N THR A 456 1.48 -7.93 -9.50
CA THR A 456 0.45 -7.69 -8.47
C THR A 456 0.44 -8.70 -7.35
N ALA A 457 1.39 -9.63 -7.35
CA ALA A 457 1.54 -10.61 -6.29
C ALA A 457 2.33 -10.04 -5.09
N SER A 458 1.94 -10.47 -3.89
CA SER A 458 2.49 -10.05 -2.59
C SER A 458 3.81 -10.72 -2.31
N ALA A 459 4.09 -11.79 -3.03
CA ALA A 459 5.44 -12.33 -3.08
C ALA A 459 6.34 -11.46 -3.97
N GLY A 460 5.80 -10.81 -5.01
CA GLY A 460 6.54 -9.97 -5.96
C GLY A 460 7.03 -8.64 -5.38
N ARG A 461 6.80 -8.40 -4.08
CA ARG A 461 7.29 -7.24 -3.32
C ARG A 461 8.83 -7.27 -3.26
N PRO A 462 9.54 -6.14 -3.44
CA PRO A 462 10.97 -6.09 -3.15
C PRO A 462 11.24 -6.62 -1.74
N VAL A 463 12.30 -7.42 -1.56
CA VAL A 463 12.64 -8.06 -0.27
C VAL A 463 12.63 -7.05 0.87
N TRP A 464 13.23 -5.87 0.67
CA TRP A 464 13.26 -4.83 1.69
C TRP A 464 11.87 -4.31 2.07
N ALA A 465 10.89 -4.38 1.18
CA ALA A 465 9.50 -4.00 1.44
C ALA A 465 8.68 -5.07 2.18
N GLN A 466 9.23 -6.27 2.40
CA GLN A 466 8.54 -7.37 3.08
C GLN A 466 8.60 -7.26 4.62
N GLY A 467 9.52 -6.46 5.17
CA GLY A 467 9.62 -6.21 6.61
C GLY A 467 8.68 -5.09 7.10
N PRO A 468 8.41 -4.95 8.41
CA PRO A 468 7.46 -3.95 8.95
C PRO A 468 7.79 -2.50 8.60
N VAL A 469 9.04 -2.08 8.79
CA VAL A 469 9.48 -0.70 8.46
C VAL A 469 9.53 -0.51 6.94
N GLY A 470 10.05 -1.50 6.23
CA GLY A 470 10.15 -1.47 4.78
C GLY A 470 8.79 -1.40 4.08
N ASN A 471 7.77 -2.06 4.62
CA ASN A 471 6.41 -2.00 4.09
C ASN A 471 5.85 -0.56 4.12
N VAL A 472 6.17 0.23 5.16
CA VAL A 472 5.81 1.66 5.24
C VAL A 472 6.67 2.50 4.30
N ALA A 473 7.98 2.31 4.33
CA ALA A 473 8.93 3.08 3.51
C ALA A 473 8.74 2.87 2.00
N PHE A 474 8.34 1.67 1.59
CA PHE A 474 8.06 1.31 0.19
C PHE A 474 6.60 1.50 -0.22
N LEU A 475 5.77 2.12 0.62
CA LEU A 475 4.42 2.54 0.22
C LEU A 475 4.55 3.48 -1.00
N PHE A 476 3.97 3.08 -2.13
CA PHE A 476 4.09 3.66 -3.48
C PHE A 476 5.41 3.47 -4.25
N LYS A 477 6.53 3.12 -3.59
CA LYS A 477 7.83 2.89 -4.26
C LYS A 477 7.89 1.59 -5.07
N ARG A 478 6.89 0.73 -4.95
CA ARG A 478 6.77 -0.53 -5.72
C ARG A 478 6.66 -0.29 -7.21
N PHE A 479 5.80 0.64 -7.56
CA PHE A 479 5.60 1.09 -8.92
C PHE A 479 6.92 1.61 -9.51
N ALA A 480 7.60 2.47 -8.76
CA ALA A 480 8.91 3.00 -9.11
C ALA A 480 9.93 1.90 -9.41
N VAL A 481 10.06 0.90 -8.51
CA VAL A 481 10.98 -0.23 -8.71
C VAL A 481 10.64 -1.02 -9.97
N SER A 482 9.35 -1.29 -10.23
CA SER A 482 8.92 -1.97 -11.45
C SER A 482 9.28 -1.18 -12.71
N ARG A 483 9.12 0.15 -12.69
CA ARG A 483 9.48 1.02 -13.82
C ARG A 483 10.97 1.07 -14.06
N TYR A 484 11.78 1.20 -13.00
CA TYR A 484 13.23 1.12 -13.13
C TYR A 484 13.69 -0.21 -13.68
N TYR A 485 13.08 -1.32 -13.26
CA TYR A 485 13.37 -2.63 -13.83
C TYR A 485 13.00 -2.70 -15.32
N PHE A 486 11.81 -2.22 -15.72
CA PHE A 486 11.40 -2.16 -17.12
C PHE A 486 12.40 -1.37 -17.99
N MET A 487 12.81 -0.18 -17.53
CA MET A 487 13.79 0.65 -18.24
C MET A 487 15.16 -0.02 -18.32
N ALA A 488 15.63 -0.60 -17.21
CA ALA A 488 16.90 -1.34 -17.19
C ALA A 488 16.87 -2.56 -18.13
N HIS A 489 15.75 -3.28 -18.17
CA HIS A 489 15.54 -4.42 -19.05
C HIS A 489 15.60 -4.01 -20.53
N LEU A 490 14.91 -2.93 -20.92
CA LEU A 490 14.96 -2.40 -22.29
C LEU A 490 16.35 -1.89 -22.65
N LEU A 491 17.02 -1.20 -21.72
CA LEU A 491 18.37 -0.70 -21.92
C LEU A 491 19.34 -1.86 -22.15
N ASP A 492 19.36 -2.86 -21.27
CA ASP A 492 20.22 -4.05 -21.40
C ASP A 492 20.00 -4.75 -22.75
N GLN A 493 18.75 -4.97 -23.14
CA GLN A 493 18.42 -5.57 -24.43
C GLN A 493 18.80 -4.68 -25.64
N SER A 494 18.97 -3.38 -25.46
CA SER A 494 19.37 -2.44 -26.51
C SER A 494 20.89 -2.40 -26.77
N LEU A 495 21.68 -3.01 -25.88
CA LEU A 495 23.15 -3.04 -25.93
C LEU A 495 23.70 -4.17 -26.82
N ALA A 496 25.02 -4.18 -27.00
CA ALA A 496 25.71 -5.09 -27.90
C ALA A 496 25.64 -6.58 -27.53
N GLY A 497 25.29 -6.89 -26.27
CA GLY A 497 25.17 -8.27 -25.78
C GLY A 497 23.94 -9.03 -26.30
N ALA A 498 22.89 -8.33 -26.74
CA ALA A 498 21.67 -8.95 -27.26
C ALA A 498 21.77 -9.31 -28.75
N SER A 499 20.91 -10.24 -29.21
CA SER A 499 20.79 -10.58 -30.63
C SER A 499 20.45 -9.33 -31.48
N PRO A 500 20.85 -9.24 -32.75
CA PRO A 500 20.56 -8.06 -33.59
C PRO A 500 19.06 -7.72 -33.66
N GLU A 501 18.20 -8.73 -33.70
CA GLU A 501 16.75 -8.57 -33.71
C GLU A 501 16.22 -8.02 -32.39
N THR A 502 16.57 -8.68 -31.27
CA THR A 502 16.21 -8.22 -29.91
C THR A 502 16.68 -6.79 -29.67
N ARG A 503 17.90 -6.47 -30.12
CA ARG A 503 18.48 -5.13 -30.00
C ARG A 503 17.70 -4.07 -30.76
N LYS A 504 17.30 -4.38 -31.99
CA LYS A 504 16.49 -3.46 -32.82
C LYS A 504 15.13 -3.22 -32.18
N ILE A 505 14.48 -4.28 -31.70
CA ILE A 505 13.19 -4.20 -30.99
C ILE A 505 13.34 -3.34 -29.74
N ALA A 506 14.29 -3.67 -28.86
CA ALA A 506 14.51 -2.97 -27.60
C ALA A 506 14.87 -1.49 -27.79
N ARG A 507 15.67 -1.14 -28.81
CA ARG A 507 15.95 0.28 -29.16
C ARG A 507 14.69 1.03 -29.60
N TYR A 508 13.82 0.38 -30.37
CA TYR A 508 12.55 0.97 -30.75
C TYR A 508 11.62 1.14 -29.54
N GLN A 509 11.52 0.12 -28.69
CA GLN A 509 10.73 0.16 -27.46
C GLN A 509 11.22 1.25 -26.51
N LEU A 510 12.54 1.34 -26.30
CA LEU A 510 13.17 2.36 -25.47
C LEU A 510 12.96 3.75 -26.06
N GLY A 511 13.23 3.94 -27.36
CA GLY A 511 13.04 5.23 -28.02
C GLY A 511 11.58 5.69 -27.99
N TYR A 512 10.62 4.78 -28.22
CA TYR A 512 9.20 5.10 -28.16
C TYR A 512 8.74 5.33 -26.71
N PHE A 513 9.22 4.56 -25.73
CA PHE A 513 8.98 4.83 -24.30
C PHE A 513 9.47 6.23 -23.90
N MET A 514 10.66 6.61 -24.33
CA MET A 514 11.22 7.94 -24.05
C MET A 514 10.40 9.04 -24.76
N ALA A 515 10.00 8.82 -26.02
CA ALA A 515 9.20 9.79 -26.77
C ALA A 515 7.78 9.96 -26.18
N SER A 516 7.12 8.88 -25.76
CA SER A 516 5.80 8.95 -25.11
C SER A 516 5.89 9.59 -23.73
N THR A 517 6.96 9.31 -22.97
CA THR A 517 7.23 9.97 -21.69
C THR A 517 7.47 11.46 -21.89
N ALA A 518 8.33 11.87 -22.83
CA ALA A 518 8.58 13.27 -23.14
C ALA A 518 7.34 14.01 -23.63
N ALA A 519 6.46 13.36 -24.40
CA ALA A 519 5.21 13.98 -24.84
C ALA A 519 4.23 14.23 -23.68
N LEU A 520 4.16 13.32 -22.70
CA LEU A 520 3.22 13.39 -21.59
C LEU A 520 3.75 14.17 -20.38
N ALA A 521 5.04 14.10 -20.10
CA ALA A 521 5.67 14.63 -18.89
C ALA A 521 6.80 15.63 -19.18
N GLY A 522 7.09 15.91 -20.45
CA GLY A 522 8.16 16.80 -20.86
C GLY A 522 9.56 16.27 -20.56
N VAL A 523 10.56 17.12 -20.78
CA VAL A 523 11.96 16.82 -20.42
C VAL A 523 12.11 16.69 -18.91
N GLY A 524 11.40 17.50 -18.13
CA GLY A 524 11.40 17.43 -16.67
C GLY A 524 10.97 16.06 -16.17
N GLY A 525 10.01 15.40 -16.82
CA GLY A 525 9.51 14.09 -16.45
C GLY A 525 10.26 12.88 -17.01
N MET A 526 11.36 13.06 -17.73
CA MET A 526 12.13 11.95 -18.30
C MET A 526 12.86 11.13 -17.22
N PRO A 527 13.13 9.83 -17.46
CA PRO A 527 13.89 9.01 -16.54
C PRO A 527 15.24 9.62 -16.17
N LEU A 528 15.64 9.45 -14.91
CA LEU A 528 16.91 9.92 -14.33
C LEU A 528 17.08 11.45 -14.23
N MET A 529 16.13 12.25 -14.73
CA MET A 529 16.21 13.71 -14.64
C MET A 529 16.19 14.21 -13.19
N GLY A 530 15.51 13.52 -12.27
CA GLY A 530 15.57 13.85 -10.84
C GLY A 530 16.96 13.59 -10.24
N ALA A 531 17.69 12.59 -10.71
CA ALA A 531 19.07 12.35 -10.29
C ALA A 531 20.02 13.41 -10.87
N ALA A 532 19.82 13.80 -12.13
CA ALA A 532 20.56 14.91 -12.74
C ALA A 532 20.29 16.24 -12.00
N SER A 533 19.02 16.50 -11.64
CA SER A 533 18.62 17.65 -10.83
C SER A 533 19.29 17.64 -9.46
N ALA A 534 19.29 16.50 -8.75
CA ALA A 534 19.95 16.39 -7.45
C ALA A 534 21.46 16.61 -7.53
N ILE A 535 22.13 16.13 -8.59
CA ILE A 535 23.56 16.36 -8.81
C ILE A 535 23.80 17.85 -9.09
N TYR A 536 23.07 18.44 -10.04
CA TYR A 536 23.23 19.85 -10.40
C TYR A 536 22.99 20.75 -9.18
N ASN A 537 21.88 20.56 -8.47
CA ASN A 537 21.52 21.36 -7.30
C ASN A 537 22.49 21.18 -6.12
N ALA A 538 23.27 20.10 -6.07
CA ALA A 538 24.31 19.94 -5.04
C ALA A 538 25.60 20.71 -5.35
N PHE A 539 25.78 21.17 -6.59
CA PHE A 539 26.90 21.98 -7.05
C PHE A 539 26.52 23.43 -7.37
N ALA A 540 25.23 23.70 -7.59
CA ALA A 540 24.71 25.05 -7.74
C ALA A 540 24.65 25.74 -6.37
N ASP A 541 24.99 27.03 -6.33
CA ASP A 541 24.87 27.84 -5.13
C ASP A 541 23.38 28.17 -4.85
N ASP A 542 23.05 28.45 -3.57
CA ASP A 542 21.66 28.64 -3.14
C ASP A 542 20.99 29.89 -3.77
N ASP A 543 21.79 30.84 -4.26
CA ASP A 543 21.36 32.06 -4.97
C ASP A 543 21.33 31.92 -6.51
N GLU A 544 21.69 30.75 -7.03
CA GLU A 544 21.54 30.40 -8.45
C GLU A 544 20.16 29.75 -8.74
N ASP A 545 19.81 29.64 -10.02
CA ASP A 545 18.63 28.90 -10.45
C ASP A 545 18.82 27.40 -10.19
N ASP A 546 17.77 26.72 -9.72
CA ASP A 546 17.80 25.25 -9.68
C ASP A 546 17.75 24.64 -11.08
N PHE A 547 18.06 23.35 -11.15
CA PHE A 547 18.06 22.61 -12.41
C PHE A 547 16.74 22.73 -13.19
N GLU A 548 15.61 22.74 -12.47
CA GLU A 548 14.28 22.85 -13.06
C GLU A 548 14.07 24.22 -13.72
N ALA A 549 14.42 25.29 -13.02
CA ALA A 549 14.37 26.66 -13.53
C ALA A 549 15.33 26.85 -14.72
N VAL A 550 16.56 26.34 -14.65
CA VAL A 550 17.53 26.40 -15.77
C VAL A 550 16.98 25.72 -17.01
N MET A 551 16.46 24.50 -16.85
CA MET A 551 15.92 23.74 -17.98
C MET A 551 14.64 24.36 -18.54
N THR A 552 13.77 24.89 -17.69
CA THR A 552 12.55 25.61 -18.08
C THR A 552 12.88 26.88 -18.86
N LYS A 553 13.84 27.69 -18.39
CA LYS A 553 14.31 28.90 -19.09
C LYS A 553 14.96 28.57 -20.44
N THR A 554 15.66 27.43 -20.53
CA THR A 554 16.37 27.01 -21.75
C THR A 554 15.44 26.40 -22.80
N LEU A 555 14.51 25.55 -22.39
CA LEU A 555 13.66 24.78 -23.29
C LEU A 555 12.25 25.38 -23.49
N GLY A 556 11.83 26.26 -22.58
CA GLY A 556 10.45 26.71 -22.44
C GLY A 556 9.59 25.71 -21.64
N SER A 557 8.57 26.23 -20.94
CA SER A 557 7.69 25.43 -20.07
C SER A 557 6.97 24.31 -20.81
N THR A 558 6.48 24.54 -22.04
CA THR A 558 5.83 23.48 -22.82
C THR A 558 6.71 22.25 -23.07
N ILE A 559 8.03 22.44 -23.31
CA ILE A 559 8.95 21.33 -23.57
C ILE A 559 9.37 20.68 -22.25
N TYR A 560 9.55 21.49 -21.20
CA TYR A 560 9.98 21.00 -19.89
C TYR A 560 8.86 20.26 -19.14
N ASP A 561 7.67 20.83 -19.08
CA ASP A 561 6.50 20.28 -18.38
C ASP A 561 5.69 19.30 -19.26
N GLY A 562 5.87 19.36 -20.57
CA GLY A 562 5.27 18.41 -21.51
C GLY A 562 4.02 18.93 -22.21
N LEU A 563 3.84 18.45 -23.44
CA LEU A 563 2.76 18.88 -24.34
C LEU A 563 1.36 18.60 -23.78
N ALA A 564 1.21 17.54 -22.96
CA ALA A 564 -0.07 17.21 -22.36
C ALA A 564 -0.58 18.29 -21.39
N ASN A 565 0.32 18.94 -20.64
CA ASN A 565 -0.04 20.00 -19.70
C ASN A 565 -0.60 21.23 -20.44
N GLU A 566 0.08 21.64 -21.50
CA GLU A 566 -0.32 22.77 -22.34
C GLU A 566 -1.67 22.52 -23.03
N ILE A 567 -1.84 21.33 -23.64
CA ILE A 567 -3.05 21.00 -24.40
C ILE A 567 -4.27 20.86 -23.49
N LEU A 568 -4.10 20.30 -22.29
CA LEU A 568 -5.21 20.01 -21.38
C LEU A 568 -5.42 21.11 -20.33
N GLY A 569 -4.50 22.07 -20.17
CA GLY A 569 -4.57 23.13 -19.17
C GLY A 569 -4.43 22.64 -17.72
N VAL A 570 -4.01 21.39 -17.52
CA VAL A 570 -3.89 20.75 -16.20
C VAL A 570 -2.57 20.01 -16.07
N ASP A 571 -2.08 19.88 -14.84
CA ASP A 571 -0.83 19.19 -14.53
C ASP A 571 -1.00 17.67 -14.56
N ILE A 572 -0.76 17.09 -15.74
CA ILE A 572 -0.61 15.65 -15.99
C ILE A 572 0.84 15.21 -15.74
N ALA A 573 1.81 16.08 -16.00
CA ALA A 573 3.23 15.77 -15.90
C ALA A 573 3.63 15.27 -14.51
N SER A 574 3.17 15.92 -13.43
CA SER A 574 3.50 15.46 -12.06
C SER A 574 2.93 14.09 -11.70
N ARG A 575 2.01 13.56 -12.53
CA ARG A 575 1.35 12.27 -12.36
C ARG A 575 2.01 11.14 -13.13
N VAL A 576 2.62 11.47 -14.27
CA VAL A 576 3.23 10.51 -15.20
C VAL A 576 4.76 10.62 -15.25
N SER A 577 5.33 11.64 -14.62
CA SER A 577 6.77 11.87 -14.57
C SER A 577 7.53 10.67 -14.00
N MET A 578 8.58 10.29 -14.71
CA MET A 578 9.53 9.23 -14.34
C MET A 578 10.80 9.79 -13.68
N ASN A 579 10.86 11.09 -13.39
CA ASN A 579 12.09 11.75 -12.90
C ASN A 579 12.40 11.44 -11.42
N SER A 580 11.36 11.25 -10.61
CA SER A 580 11.40 11.32 -9.14
C SER A 580 10.58 10.18 -8.53
N LEU A 581 10.69 8.97 -9.10
CA LEU A 581 9.84 7.84 -8.72
C LEU A 581 10.15 7.29 -7.31
N LEU A 582 11.40 7.37 -6.86
CA LEU A 582 11.83 6.96 -5.51
C LEU A 582 12.10 8.12 -4.56
N TYR A 583 12.35 9.31 -5.11
CA TYR A 583 12.80 10.51 -4.42
C TYR A 583 12.01 11.70 -4.96
N ARG A 584 11.32 12.48 -4.12
CA ARG A 584 10.64 13.72 -4.53
C ARG A 584 11.05 14.84 -3.59
N SER A 585 11.66 15.89 -4.14
CA SER A 585 11.99 17.09 -3.37
C SER A 585 10.70 17.77 -2.88
N PRO A 586 10.67 18.30 -1.64
CA PRO A 586 9.55 19.12 -1.19
C PRO A 586 9.50 20.42 -1.99
N PHE A 587 8.29 20.86 -2.35
CA PHE A 587 8.05 22.14 -3.05
C PHE A 587 8.37 23.39 -2.21
N ILE A 588 8.60 23.24 -0.92
CA ILE A 588 8.99 24.31 -0.01
C ILE A 588 10.17 23.77 0.76
N GLU A 589 11.33 24.37 0.57
CA GLU A 589 12.50 24.11 1.41
C GLU A 589 12.17 24.56 2.84
N LYS A 590 12.38 23.65 3.78
CA LYS A 590 12.27 23.94 5.19
C LYS A 590 13.69 24.07 5.73
N GLU A 591 13.92 25.06 6.60
CA GLU A 591 15.11 25.11 7.45
C GLU A 591 15.04 23.94 8.46
N GLN A 592 15.43 22.75 8.03
CA GLN A 592 15.43 21.54 8.86
C GLN A 592 16.75 20.78 8.69
N PRO A 593 17.27 20.15 9.76
CA PRO A 593 18.49 19.36 9.67
C PRO A 593 18.37 18.26 8.61
N ALA A 594 19.46 17.98 7.88
CA ALA A 594 19.48 16.99 6.79
C ALA A 594 18.96 15.60 7.22
N ILE A 595 19.12 15.23 8.49
CA ILE A 595 18.58 13.97 9.03
C ILE A 595 17.05 13.94 9.05
N TYR A 596 16.38 15.06 9.31
CA TYR A 596 14.93 15.16 9.26
C TYR A 596 14.42 15.10 7.82
N THR A 597 15.10 15.78 6.89
CA THR A 597 14.82 15.64 5.45
C THR A 597 14.96 14.19 4.97
N LEU A 598 16.01 13.49 5.40
CA LEU A 598 16.19 12.06 5.12
C LEU A 598 15.08 11.20 5.74
N PHE A 599 14.66 11.50 6.99
CA PHE A 599 13.54 10.81 7.64
C PHE A 599 12.20 11.06 6.96
N GLU A 600 11.91 12.27 6.47
CA GLU A 600 10.73 12.58 5.66
C GLU A 600 10.73 11.78 4.35
N GLN A 601 11.90 11.64 3.72
CA GLN A 601 12.09 10.91 2.46
C GLN A 601 12.00 9.38 2.61
N LEU A 602 12.46 8.84 3.73
CA LEU A 602 12.45 7.40 4.02
C LEU A 602 11.16 6.96 4.72
N GLY A 603 10.56 7.80 5.56
CA GLY A 603 9.39 7.48 6.38
C GLY A 603 8.07 7.39 5.60
N GLY A 604 8.09 7.75 4.32
CA GLY A 604 6.98 7.54 3.40
C GLY A 604 5.75 8.41 3.72
N PRO A 605 4.57 8.05 3.17
CA PRO A 605 3.34 8.84 3.26
C PRO A 605 2.87 9.16 4.69
N VAL A 606 3.23 8.32 5.67
CA VAL A 606 2.86 8.50 7.07
C VAL A 606 3.50 9.76 7.67
N VAL A 607 4.76 10.02 7.33
CA VAL A 607 5.42 11.27 7.73
C VAL A 607 4.74 12.47 7.06
N GLY A 608 4.34 12.34 5.79
CA GLY A 608 3.57 13.37 5.09
C GLY A 608 2.24 13.73 5.78
N ILE A 609 1.54 12.76 6.39
CA ILE A 609 0.34 13.02 7.18
C ILE A 609 0.67 13.84 8.43
N TYR A 610 1.71 13.44 9.17
CA TYR A 610 2.16 14.18 10.35
C TYR A 610 2.51 15.64 10.02
N LEU A 611 3.29 15.86 8.96
CA LEU A 611 3.65 17.21 8.51
C LEU A 611 2.44 18.03 8.06
N SER A 612 1.42 17.38 7.51
CA SER A 612 0.18 18.05 7.13
C SER A 612 -0.62 18.48 8.37
N ALA A 613 -0.62 17.65 9.42
CA ALA A 613 -1.25 17.96 10.70
C ALA A 613 -0.53 19.09 11.45
N ASP A 614 0.80 19.05 11.49
CA ASP A 614 1.64 20.10 12.08
C ASP A 614 1.42 21.46 11.39
N ARG A 615 1.45 21.47 10.05
CA ARG A 615 1.10 22.66 9.25
C ARG A 615 -0.33 23.14 9.53
N SER A 616 -1.28 22.21 9.63
CA SER A 616 -2.67 22.55 9.96
C SER A 616 -2.78 23.22 11.33
N TYR A 617 -2.00 22.78 12.31
CA TYR A 617 -1.98 23.39 13.64
C TYR A 617 -1.47 24.83 13.56
N GLY A 618 -0.37 25.08 12.85
CA GLY A 618 0.14 26.43 12.61
C GLY A 618 -0.88 27.34 11.91
N LEU A 619 -1.51 26.86 10.85
CA LEU A 619 -2.57 27.62 10.15
C LEU A 619 -3.78 27.89 11.06
N PHE A 620 -4.13 26.94 11.91
CA PHE A 620 -5.22 27.15 12.86
C PHE A 620 -4.86 28.21 13.91
N SER A 621 -3.63 28.19 14.44
CA SER A 621 -3.15 29.23 15.37
C SER A 621 -3.05 30.61 14.73
N ASP A 622 -2.78 30.67 13.44
CA ASP A 622 -2.68 31.92 12.67
C ASP A 622 -4.07 32.47 12.27
N GLY A 623 -5.16 31.78 12.61
CA GLY A 623 -6.54 32.17 12.29
C GLY A 623 -7.03 31.70 10.91
N GLU A 624 -6.22 30.96 10.17
CA GLU A 624 -6.48 30.46 8.82
C GLU A 624 -7.26 29.14 8.84
N ILE A 625 -8.47 29.14 9.43
CA ILE A 625 -9.25 27.92 9.70
C ILE A 625 -9.54 27.13 8.42
N ARG A 626 -9.94 27.79 7.32
CA ARG A 626 -10.23 27.10 6.05
C ARG A 626 -8.99 26.41 5.48
N ARG A 627 -7.82 27.05 5.57
CA ARG A 627 -6.53 26.51 5.11
C ARG A 627 -6.03 25.38 6.02
N ALA A 628 -6.25 25.50 7.33
CA ALA A 628 -5.97 24.44 8.29
C ALA A 628 -6.76 23.16 7.95
N ILE A 629 -8.07 23.29 7.75
CA ILE A 629 -8.93 22.16 7.35
C ILE A 629 -8.48 21.57 6.01
N GLU A 630 -8.15 22.41 5.02
CA GLU A 630 -7.60 21.97 3.73
C GLU A 630 -6.31 21.14 3.91
N ALA A 631 -5.39 21.60 4.78
CA ALA A 631 -4.12 20.93 5.06
C ALA A 631 -4.31 19.60 5.80
N ALA A 632 -5.17 19.53 6.82
CA ALA A 632 -5.44 18.32 7.59
C ALA A 632 -6.27 17.27 6.81
N SER A 633 -6.93 17.66 5.72
CA SER A 633 -7.83 16.79 4.98
C SER A 633 -7.10 15.74 4.11
N PRO A 634 -7.65 14.52 3.98
CA PRO A 634 -7.25 13.54 2.96
C PRO A 634 -7.34 14.12 1.54
N ALA A 635 -6.59 13.54 0.60
CA ALA A 635 -6.43 14.05 -0.76
C ALA A 635 -7.76 14.34 -1.50
N LEU A 636 -8.74 13.43 -1.45
CA LEU A 636 -10.05 13.65 -2.09
C LEU A 636 -10.76 14.89 -1.52
N LEU A 637 -10.91 14.95 -0.20
CA LEU A 637 -11.58 16.07 0.47
C LEU A 637 -10.81 17.38 0.25
N ARG A 638 -9.48 17.33 0.38
CA ARG A 638 -8.58 18.45 0.08
C ARG A 638 -8.78 18.97 -1.34
N ASN A 639 -8.91 18.09 -2.33
CA ASN A 639 -9.13 18.46 -3.73
C ASN A 639 -10.50 19.10 -3.95
N ILE A 640 -11.55 18.61 -3.29
CA ILE A 640 -12.90 19.24 -3.34
C ILE A 640 -12.88 20.62 -2.67
N ILE A 641 -12.26 20.76 -1.50
CA ILE A 641 -12.11 22.04 -0.80
C ILE A 641 -11.32 23.04 -1.65
N LYS A 642 -10.22 22.58 -2.27
CA LYS A 642 -9.45 23.38 -3.22
C LYS A 642 -10.25 23.81 -4.44
N ALA A 643 -11.05 22.91 -5.01
CA ALA A 643 -11.89 23.20 -6.16
C ALA A 643 -12.95 24.26 -5.84
N GLU A 644 -13.62 24.12 -4.70
CA GLU A 644 -14.55 25.14 -4.20
C GLU A 644 -13.82 26.47 -4.01
N ARG A 645 -12.67 26.48 -3.33
CA ARG A 645 -11.87 27.68 -3.10
C ARG A 645 -11.42 28.34 -4.41
N PHE A 646 -10.92 27.57 -5.36
CA PHE A 646 -10.55 28.08 -6.68
C PHE A 646 -11.74 28.64 -7.45
N ALA A 647 -12.94 28.06 -7.29
CA ALA A 647 -14.16 28.58 -7.91
C ALA A 647 -14.68 29.86 -7.24
N THR A 648 -14.47 30.06 -5.93
CA THR A 648 -15.01 31.21 -5.19
C THR A 648 -14.02 32.35 -5.01
N GLU A 649 -12.77 32.04 -4.69
CA GLU A 649 -11.73 33.01 -4.31
C GLU A 649 -10.62 33.11 -5.37
N GLY A 650 -10.45 32.10 -6.23
CA GLY A 650 -9.29 31.96 -7.10
C GLY A 650 -8.10 31.25 -6.41
N ALA A 651 -6.99 31.16 -7.12
CA ALA A 651 -5.76 30.58 -6.57
C ALA A 651 -4.93 31.66 -5.88
N ASN A 652 -5.22 31.94 -4.61
CA ASN A 652 -4.57 33.05 -3.89
C ASN A 652 -3.59 32.58 -2.81
N THR A 653 -2.66 33.46 -2.44
CA THR A 653 -1.80 33.35 -1.26
C THR A 653 -2.61 33.43 0.04
N LEU A 654 -1.97 33.21 1.20
CA LEU A 654 -2.61 33.41 2.51
C LEU A 654 -3.05 34.87 2.71
N ARG A 655 -2.35 35.84 2.12
CA ARG A 655 -2.71 37.27 2.17
C ARG A 655 -3.88 37.63 1.25
N GLY A 656 -4.28 36.71 0.36
CA GLY A 656 -5.34 36.93 -0.62
C GLY A 656 -4.85 37.46 -1.97
N ASP A 657 -3.54 37.59 -2.19
CA ASP A 657 -3.01 37.97 -3.50
C ASP A 657 -3.12 36.82 -4.50
N PRO A 658 -3.51 37.08 -5.76
CA PRO A 658 -3.63 36.03 -6.76
C PRO A 658 -2.26 35.45 -7.15
N ILE A 659 -2.20 34.12 -7.21
CA ILE A 659 -1.10 33.34 -7.82
C ILE A 659 -1.41 33.10 -9.30
N VAL A 660 -2.70 32.92 -9.63
CA VAL A 660 -3.22 32.83 -11.00
C VAL A 660 -4.57 33.55 -11.05
N ASP A 661 -4.73 34.47 -11.98
CA ASP A 661 -5.94 35.29 -12.13
C ASP A 661 -7.08 34.57 -12.88
N ASP A 662 -6.77 33.67 -13.82
CA ASP A 662 -7.74 33.11 -14.79
C ASP A 662 -8.05 31.63 -14.58
N LEU A 663 -8.62 31.26 -13.43
CA LEU A 663 -9.13 29.90 -13.23
C LEU A 663 -10.59 29.78 -13.70
N ASN A 664 -10.81 28.99 -14.75
CA ASN A 664 -12.16 28.72 -15.28
C ASN A 664 -12.86 27.55 -14.53
N PRO A 665 -14.17 27.33 -14.72
CA PRO A 665 -14.90 26.22 -14.09
C PRO A 665 -14.36 24.83 -14.45
N TYR A 666 -13.72 24.69 -15.62
CA TYR A 666 -13.04 23.45 -16.00
C TYR A 666 -11.86 23.16 -15.07
N ASN A 667 -11.03 24.17 -14.75
CA ASN A 667 -9.90 24.05 -13.83
C ASN A 667 -10.36 23.68 -12.42
N ALA A 668 -11.46 24.26 -11.93
CA ALA A 668 -12.05 23.89 -10.64
C ALA A 668 -12.55 22.43 -10.65
N PHE A 669 -13.24 22.01 -11.71
CA PHE A 669 -13.68 20.61 -11.86
C PHE A 669 -12.50 19.63 -11.90
N MET A 670 -11.48 19.94 -12.72
CA MET A 670 -10.27 19.14 -12.84
C MET A 670 -9.53 19.04 -11.49
N GLN A 671 -9.46 20.14 -10.73
CA GLN A 671 -8.91 20.15 -9.38
C GLN A 671 -9.70 19.23 -8.44
N ALA A 672 -11.03 19.18 -8.54
CA ALA A 672 -11.86 18.31 -7.71
C ALA A 672 -11.57 16.84 -7.96
N ILE A 673 -11.27 16.46 -9.21
CA ILE A 673 -10.89 15.09 -9.59
C ILE A 673 -9.37 14.83 -9.52
N GLY A 674 -8.60 15.79 -8.98
CA GLY A 674 -7.20 15.62 -8.59
C GLY A 674 -6.14 16.14 -9.55
N PHE A 675 -6.51 16.85 -10.61
CA PHE A 675 -5.57 17.51 -11.52
C PHE A 675 -5.50 19.01 -11.23
N ALA A 676 -4.33 19.47 -10.77
CA ALA A 676 -4.13 20.88 -10.51
C ALA A 676 -4.06 21.66 -11.84
N PRO A 677 -4.47 22.94 -11.88
CA PRO A 677 -4.30 23.78 -13.06
C PRO A 677 -2.81 23.93 -13.40
N ALA A 678 -2.43 23.80 -14.68
CA ALA A 678 -1.02 23.81 -15.09
C ALA A 678 -0.31 25.12 -14.71
N ALA A 679 -0.90 26.27 -15.08
CA ALA A 679 -0.38 27.61 -14.76
C ALA A 679 -0.20 27.84 -13.24
N TYR A 680 -1.04 27.21 -12.42
CA TYR A 680 -0.91 27.30 -10.97
C TYR A 680 0.34 26.57 -10.46
N ILE A 681 0.63 25.39 -10.99
CA ILE A 681 1.82 24.62 -10.62
C ILE A 681 3.09 25.30 -11.14
N GLU A 682 3.08 25.80 -12.38
CA GLU A 682 4.19 26.54 -12.98
C GLU A 682 4.55 27.78 -12.14
N ASN A 683 3.56 28.62 -11.80
CA ASN A 683 3.79 29.81 -10.98
C ASN A 683 4.29 29.46 -9.56
N LEU A 684 3.87 28.33 -8.99
CA LEU A 684 4.43 27.86 -7.71
C LEU A 684 5.90 27.45 -7.84
N GLY A 685 6.28 26.79 -8.94
CA GLY A 685 7.68 26.43 -9.22
C GLY A 685 8.57 27.68 -9.37
N ILE A 686 8.13 28.63 -10.19
CA ILE A 686 8.82 29.93 -10.38
C ILE A 686 8.97 30.65 -9.04
N ASN A 687 7.87 30.83 -8.29
CA ASN A 687 7.90 31.51 -7.01
C ASN A 687 8.80 30.81 -5.98
N SER A 688 8.87 29.48 -6.01
CA SER A 688 9.75 28.70 -5.12
C SER A 688 11.23 28.98 -5.43
N ASN A 689 11.63 28.89 -6.70
CA ASN A 689 13.01 29.15 -7.12
C ASN A 689 13.43 30.59 -6.81
N GLU A 690 12.62 31.58 -7.17
CA GLU A 690 12.93 32.99 -6.90
C GLU A 690 13.01 33.29 -5.40
N ARG A 691 12.13 32.70 -4.60
CA ARG A 691 12.17 32.88 -3.14
C ARG A 691 13.37 32.21 -2.50
N ARG A 692 13.82 31.05 -3.00
CA ARG A 692 15.05 30.40 -2.55
C ARG A 692 16.25 31.32 -2.77
N LYS A 693 16.42 31.84 -4.00
CA LYS A 693 17.51 32.76 -4.33
C LYS A 693 17.51 34.00 -3.46
N GLN A 694 16.36 34.65 -3.33
CA GLN A 694 16.21 35.84 -2.47
C GLN A 694 16.58 35.53 -1.01
N ASN A 695 16.12 34.40 -0.46
CA ASN A 695 16.42 34.01 0.91
C ASN A 695 17.92 33.74 1.12
N ALA A 696 18.60 33.13 0.15
CA ALA A 696 20.03 32.88 0.19
C ALA A 696 20.81 34.20 0.25
N VAL A 697 20.52 35.12 -0.68
CA VAL A 697 21.10 36.47 -0.73
C VAL A 697 20.83 37.23 0.58
N ASP A 698 19.60 37.23 1.07
CA ASP A 698 19.23 37.94 2.31
C ASP A 698 19.89 37.35 3.56
N THR A 699 20.09 36.03 3.59
CA THR A 699 20.74 35.35 4.71
C THR A 699 22.22 35.65 4.74
N GLU A 700 22.90 35.59 3.58
CA GLU A 700 24.31 35.94 3.48
C GLU A 700 24.53 37.42 3.80
N ARG A 701 23.69 38.30 3.23
CA ARG A 701 23.68 39.74 3.53
C ARG A 701 23.56 40.01 5.03
N ARG A 702 22.60 39.36 5.71
CA ARG A 702 22.41 39.50 7.17
C ARG A 702 23.63 38.97 7.94
N ARG A 703 24.22 37.84 7.52
CA ARG A 703 25.42 37.25 8.12
C ARG A 703 26.61 38.19 8.06
N LEU A 704 26.89 38.75 6.87
CA LEU A 704 27.99 39.68 6.63
C LEU A 704 27.82 40.98 7.42
N LEU A 705 26.61 41.56 7.40
CA LEU A 705 26.29 42.76 8.20
C LEU A 705 26.47 42.51 9.69
N ARG A 706 26.02 41.36 10.20
CA ARG A 706 26.18 40.99 11.61
C ARG A 706 27.65 40.81 11.99
N ARG A 707 28.44 40.10 11.18
CA ARG A 707 29.89 39.92 11.40
C ARG A 707 30.62 41.27 11.44
N HIS A 708 30.32 42.15 10.49
CA HIS A 708 30.88 43.50 10.47
C HIS A 708 30.51 44.31 11.71
N ASN A 709 29.25 44.27 12.14
CA ASN A 709 28.78 45.01 13.31
C ASN A 709 29.41 44.49 14.62
N MET A 710 29.56 43.17 14.77
CA MET A 710 30.24 42.57 15.92
C MET A 710 31.72 43.00 15.98
N ALA A 711 32.44 42.92 14.85
CA ALA A 711 33.84 43.35 14.77
C ALA A 711 34.03 44.86 15.04
N LEU A 712 33.04 45.68 14.68
CA LEU A 712 33.02 47.10 15.06
C LEU A 712 32.86 47.28 16.57
N ALA A 713 31.88 46.60 17.18
CA ALA A 713 31.57 46.71 18.59
C ALA A 713 32.70 46.19 19.50
N GLU A 714 33.39 45.13 19.08
CA GLU A 714 34.50 44.52 19.82
C GLU A 714 35.84 45.24 19.59
N GLY A 715 35.90 46.20 18.65
CA GLY A 715 37.13 46.89 18.30
C GLY A 715 38.15 46.04 17.52
N ASP A 716 37.74 44.85 17.05
CA ASP A 716 38.58 43.96 16.26
C ASP A 716 38.72 44.49 14.83
N ASN A 717 39.88 45.11 14.55
CA ASN A 717 40.17 45.69 13.24
C ASN A 717 40.46 44.63 12.17
N GLU A 718 40.99 43.46 12.55
CA GLU A 718 41.32 42.38 11.62
C GLU A 718 40.03 41.70 11.13
N ALA A 719 39.15 41.32 12.06
CA ALA A 719 37.83 40.78 11.72
C ALA A 719 36.97 41.76 10.92
N ARG A 720 37.10 43.07 11.19
CA ARG A 720 36.40 44.12 10.43
C ARG A 720 36.91 44.22 9.00
N GLN A 721 38.23 44.12 8.81
CA GLN A 721 38.81 44.12 7.48
C GLN A 721 38.37 42.88 6.68
N GLN A 722 38.43 41.70 7.30
CA GLN A 722 37.93 40.47 6.68
C GLN A 722 36.45 40.60 6.29
N ALA A 723 35.59 41.07 7.20
CA ALA A 723 34.17 41.26 6.89
C ALA A 723 33.95 42.24 5.72
N ARG A 724 34.80 43.27 5.56
CA ARG A 724 34.75 44.19 4.41
C ARG A 724 35.29 43.58 3.11
N GLU A 725 36.19 42.61 3.20
CA GLU A 725 36.64 41.83 2.05
C GLU A 725 35.53 40.87 1.60
N ASP A 726 34.95 40.11 2.52
CA ASP A 726 33.81 39.23 2.26
C ASP A 726 32.61 40.01 1.69
N ILE A 727 32.32 41.22 2.21
CA ILE A 727 31.28 42.10 1.65
C ILE A 727 31.60 42.54 0.21
N ARG A 728 32.88 42.79 -0.10
CA ARG A 728 33.29 43.18 -1.46
C ARG A 728 33.14 42.01 -2.42
N GLU A 729 33.52 40.81 -2.01
CA GLU A 729 33.34 39.56 -2.76
C GLU A 729 31.85 39.31 -3.02
N PHE A 730 31.02 39.30 -1.97
CA PHE A 730 29.56 39.19 -2.08
C PHE A 730 28.95 40.23 -3.04
N ASN A 731 29.37 41.50 -2.95
CA ASN A 731 28.89 42.55 -3.86
C ASN A 731 29.31 42.37 -5.32
N ASN A 732 30.42 41.67 -5.57
CA ASN A 732 30.91 41.40 -6.92
C ASN A 732 30.28 40.14 -7.52
N GLU A 733 29.95 39.15 -6.69
CA GLU A 733 29.34 37.88 -7.07
C GLU A 733 27.81 37.95 -7.17
N LEU A 734 27.21 38.97 -6.54
CA LEU A 734 25.77 39.22 -6.54
C LEU A 734 25.18 39.15 -7.97
N PRO A 735 24.16 38.30 -8.21
CA PRO A 735 23.51 38.21 -9.52
C PRO A 735 22.91 39.55 -9.97
N ALA A 736 22.76 39.73 -11.28
CA ALA A 736 22.26 40.98 -11.87
C ALA A 736 20.89 41.40 -11.30
N ASP A 737 20.01 40.43 -11.03
CA ASP A 737 18.66 40.65 -10.52
C ASP A 737 18.64 41.08 -9.04
N PHE A 738 19.73 40.86 -8.30
CA PHE A 738 19.86 41.20 -6.87
C PHE A 738 20.80 42.38 -6.61
N GLN A 739 21.17 43.16 -7.63
CA GLN A 739 22.10 44.29 -7.47
C GLN A 739 21.63 45.34 -6.46
N GLU A 740 20.31 45.46 -6.21
CA GLU A 740 19.76 46.32 -5.17
C GLU A 740 20.09 45.85 -3.74
N SER A 741 20.41 44.57 -3.56
CA SER A 741 20.77 43.95 -2.27
C SER A 741 22.21 44.24 -1.84
N ARG A 742 23.00 44.94 -2.68
CA ARG A 742 24.40 45.29 -2.39
C ARG A 742 24.54 45.99 -1.04
N ILE A 743 25.62 45.66 -0.34
CA ILE A 743 26.01 46.29 0.91
C ILE A 743 26.96 47.45 0.61
N ASP A 744 26.46 48.67 0.69
CA ASP A 744 27.25 49.89 0.58
C ASP A 744 27.55 50.51 1.97
N GLY A 745 28.31 51.62 1.97
CA GLY A 745 28.64 52.33 3.21
C GLY A 745 27.40 52.82 3.97
N SER A 746 26.34 53.23 3.26
CA SER A 746 25.09 53.69 3.88
C SER A 746 24.34 52.53 4.56
N THR A 747 24.35 51.35 3.95
CA THR A 747 23.80 50.12 4.52
C THR A 747 24.56 49.69 5.76
N LEU A 748 25.89 49.74 5.74
CA LEU A 748 26.72 49.44 6.92
C LEU A 748 26.42 50.38 8.08
N ALA A 749 26.34 51.69 7.81
CA ALA A 749 26.02 52.68 8.84
C ALA A 749 24.63 52.47 9.44
N ARG A 750 23.61 52.26 8.60
CA ARG A 750 22.23 51.97 9.05
C ARG A 750 22.16 50.67 9.86
N SER A 751 22.82 49.62 9.38
CA SER A 751 22.88 48.32 10.05
C SER A 751 23.55 48.42 11.42
N TYR A 752 24.69 49.11 11.50
CA TYR A 752 25.42 49.30 12.75
C TYR A 752 24.62 50.13 13.76
N SER A 753 23.95 51.20 13.33
CA SER A 753 23.08 52.00 14.21
C SER A 753 21.92 51.17 14.81
N GLY A 754 21.30 50.31 13.99
CA GLY A 754 20.29 49.36 14.48
C GLY A 754 20.87 48.33 15.46
N PHE A 755 22.09 47.85 15.19
CA PHE A 755 22.80 46.92 16.06
C PHE A 755 23.15 47.55 17.41
N GLU A 756 23.68 48.78 17.45
CA GLU A 756 23.95 49.50 18.69
C GLU A 756 22.69 49.76 19.50
N THR A 757 21.60 50.19 18.83
CA THR A 757 20.30 50.39 19.47
C THR A 757 19.80 49.10 20.11
N THR A 758 19.90 47.99 19.39
CA THR A 758 19.48 46.67 19.90
C THR A 758 20.34 46.25 21.07
N THR A 759 21.67 46.35 20.94
CA THR A 759 22.65 45.98 21.97
C THR A 759 22.45 46.81 23.25
N GLY A 760 22.22 48.12 23.14
CA GLY A 760 21.93 48.99 24.28
C GLY A 760 20.62 48.64 24.99
N ASN A 761 19.69 47.97 24.30
CA ASN A 761 18.42 47.50 24.86
C ASN A 761 18.46 46.04 25.35
N MET A 762 19.60 45.34 25.21
CA MET A 762 19.77 43.98 25.68
C MET A 762 19.92 43.95 27.20
N ILE A 763 19.12 43.13 27.88
CA ILE A 763 19.30 42.83 29.28
C ILE A 763 19.19 41.33 29.49
N ASN A 764 20.13 40.73 30.23
CA ASN A 764 20.17 39.28 30.52
C ASN A 764 20.07 38.40 29.26
N GLY A 765 20.61 38.84 28.13
CA GLY A 765 20.67 38.06 26.89
C GLY A 765 19.43 38.16 25.98
N ILE A 766 18.45 39.01 26.28
CA ILE A 766 17.30 39.29 25.40
C ILE A 766 17.05 40.79 25.25
N THR A 767 16.47 41.21 24.13
CA THR A 767 16.08 42.62 23.91
C THR A 767 14.83 42.91 24.73
N TYR A 768 14.90 43.86 25.65
CA TYR A 768 13.75 44.22 26.49
C TYR A 768 12.84 45.22 25.78
N THR A 769 11.54 44.93 25.74
CA THR A 769 10.52 45.96 25.46
C THR A 769 10.31 46.84 26.70
N ASP A 770 9.74 48.03 26.53
CA ASP A 770 9.43 48.92 27.66
C ASP A 770 8.44 48.29 28.65
N ALA A 771 7.60 47.36 28.19
CA ALA A 771 6.72 46.58 29.06
C ALA A 771 7.51 45.52 29.85
N MET A 772 8.47 44.84 29.22
CA MET A 772 9.35 43.88 29.90
C MET A 772 10.26 44.56 30.92
N ARG A 773 10.71 45.80 30.67
CA ARG A 773 11.49 46.59 31.66
C ARG A 773 10.67 46.88 32.90
N ARG A 774 9.44 47.38 32.70
CA ARG A 774 8.50 47.62 33.81
C ARG A 774 8.17 46.34 34.57
N SER A 775 7.83 45.27 33.87
CA SER A 775 7.58 43.98 34.51
C SER A 775 8.80 43.44 35.26
N ARG A 776 10.01 43.72 34.79
CA ARG A 776 11.24 43.33 35.49
C ARG A 776 11.44 44.08 36.80
N GLU A 777 10.99 45.33 36.89
CA GLU A 777 11.02 46.07 38.15
C GLU A 777 10.19 45.34 39.22
N ASP A 778 9.16 44.57 38.84
CA ASP A 778 8.35 43.76 39.76
C ASP A 778 9.05 42.46 40.23
N TYR A 779 10.18 42.06 39.64
CA TYR A 779 10.99 40.93 40.11
C TYR A 779 12.00 41.33 41.19
N ASN A 780 12.16 42.64 41.45
CA ASN A 780 12.97 43.22 42.52
C ASN A 780 12.06 43.77 43.63
#